data_AF-A0A497QB85-F1
#
_entry.id   AF-A0A497QB85-F1
#
_cell.length_a   1.000
_cell.length_b   1.000
_cell.length_c   1.000
_cell.angle_alpha   90.00
_cell.angle_beta   90.00
_cell.angle_gamma   90.00
#
_symmetry.space_group_name_H-M   'P 1'
#
loop_
_entity.id
_entity.type
_entity.pdbx_description
1 polymer ?
#
loop_
_entity_poly.entity_id
_entity_poly.type
_entity_poly.pdbx_seq_one_letter_code
_entity_poly.pdbx_strand_id
1 'polypeptide(L)'
;MNRRGLARCTAALVAIALMSPFLFGPAMATGTGDWPPPASGTWYINSETRVANETIVLSGDLIVNSTAIFENTTIVFASTSSTHYRLDVTEHGSLSMVNCTITAQNPSYAFYIRVYGALCLNHTVVRHAGYSYGSNGDRTGLWVNTNKTVTIENSVFDQVYFGIFAHQSHSLTLSNITVQANTTVGTAIQVQYSSVAMSHLTVSGQHGIRIVGCVDTSVEHVVSSARIYALDIRESDNVSVQGQFDSELSYVRVLDSTNIAITDSAIGSTTSYGVYLSETEYVNIDNATMTSKLVGISLYNCSLTFLTDCTVNSTESYGVQALARTSNLVVRNCEIHSHLQSIDYRNSTQLGVLDCRFFAKTTTLSVTDSQIVFVNNTLLDGEIPLLVDASTRLNLTNNVLAASDLGLQLTGSSEVSVNAMTIEGPRGIAIYDSQQIVFENVEFSTTNVGTLLSNVTKAVLLDVEGETSAGAVFNMRNCSSVGIVGGQATGEVGILLTNCTTCSAESMTIAADQAAVSVTNSTAIGIVGSTISSNYSALFFENVNDSEIVGSLVSYCATYGLRLRNSSNNTIHGNVIENCTLEGIFLEDSSNDNVMYENYLQHNNHNSSQVFDEGSNNQWDNGTLGNWYCNYNGSDLDHDGIGDEPYIVSPSNSVDHYPIVIDEDNDAVNDYTEELYFGTNPLLNDTDDDGVVDGIEVYVIGSDPLDNDTDDDGMPDGWEWQHDLNVTGSDGAADSDDDGLSNLDEYLAGTNPHDNDTDGDGMPDGWEVDHSLNPLSDDSADDGDRDGLTNLQEFNVGTNPENADSDSDGMPDGWEVDNGLDPLTNDASGDKDGDGLSNVNEYSEGTNPSSADTDEDGMPDGWEVDNGLDPLADDADEDPDNDHLTNLYEYFNSTDPTNSDTDGDGLLDGDEVQAYGTDPLVSDTDGDTLSDGQEIALGTNPLLPDTDGDGTNDAADPLPTMNNMVVAGSGVGVVAIVVVAFVMYRRRSAG
;
A
#
# COMPACT_ATOMS: atom_id res chain seq x y z
N MET A 1 -11.84 19.06 -8.68
CA MET A 1 -12.95 20.04 -8.68
C MET A 1 -12.66 21.18 -9.67
N ASN A 2 -13.73 21.65 -10.34
CA ASN A 2 -13.85 22.75 -11.31
C ASN A 2 -13.38 22.56 -12.76
N ARG A 3 -14.31 21.97 -13.52
CA ARG A 3 -14.52 22.06 -14.98
C ARG A 3 -14.97 23.47 -15.43
N ARG A 4 -14.59 23.86 -16.65
CA ARG A 4 -15.29 24.67 -17.69
C ARG A 4 -14.21 25.20 -18.64
N GLY A 5 -14.17 24.97 -19.95
CA GLY A 5 -15.04 24.33 -20.92
C GLY A 5 -14.62 24.85 -22.30
N LEU A 6 -14.52 23.99 -23.31
CA LEU A 6 -15.07 24.14 -24.67
C LEU A 6 -14.42 23.09 -25.60
N ALA A 7 -15.18 22.03 -25.84
CA ALA A 7 -15.03 21.16 -26.99
C ALA A 7 -15.70 21.81 -28.22
N ARG A 8 -15.09 21.67 -29.40
CA ARG A 8 -15.80 21.47 -30.68
C ARG A 8 -14.83 21.04 -31.79
N CYS A 9 -15.23 19.95 -32.45
CA CYS A 9 -14.86 19.49 -33.80
C CYS A 9 -13.44 18.91 -33.95
N THR A 10 -13.20 17.70 -34.47
CA THR A 10 -14.01 16.72 -35.22
C THR A 10 -13.16 15.46 -35.33
N ALA A 11 -13.75 14.28 -35.07
CA ALA A 11 -13.17 13.00 -35.42
C ALA A 11 -13.32 12.74 -36.92
N ALA A 12 -12.22 12.41 -37.59
CA ALA A 12 -12.06 11.78 -38.91
C ALA A 12 -10.55 11.75 -39.16
N LEU A 13 -9.83 10.66 -39.46
CA LEU A 13 -10.19 9.46 -40.19
C LEU A 13 -9.12 8.40 -39.84
N VAL A 14 -9.53 7.20 -39.41
CA VAL A 14 -8.72 5.99 -39.46
C VAL A 14 -8.85 5.42 -40.87
N ALA A 15 -7.75 5.37 -41.63
CA ALA A 15 -7.59 4.46 -42.77
C ALA A 15 -6.12 4.42 -43.24
N ILE A 16 -5.32 3.52 -42.66
CA ILE A 16 -4.01 3.14 -43.21
C ILE A 16 -4.17 1.82 -43.99
N ALA A 17 -4.02 1.98 -45.31
CA ALA A 17 -3.34 1.12 -46.27
C ALA A 17 -3.55 -0.41 -46.25
N LEU A 18 -4.43 -0.89 -47.14
CA LEU A 18 -4.24 -2.17 -47.83
C LEU A 18 -4.73 -2.03 -49.28
N MET A 19 -3.82 -2.04 -50.26
CA MET A 19 -3.91 -2.82 -51.53
C MET A 19 -2.81 -2.45 -52.55
N SER A 20 -1.83 -3.36 -52.64
CA SER A 20 -1.21 -4.00 -53.82
C SER A 20 -0.65 -3.21 -55.04
N PRO A 21 0.38 -3.77 -55.73
CA PRO A 21 1.24 -3.05 -56.67
C PRO A 21 0.83 -3.28 -58.13
N PHE A 22 0.88 -2.25 -58.99
CA PHE A 22 0.91 -2.47 -60.44
C PHE A 22 1.64 -1.38 -61.24
N LEU A 23 2.65 -1.85 -61.99
CA LEU A 23 3.09 -1.42 -63.33
C LEU A 23 3.60 0.02 -63.53
N PHE A 24 4.92 0.20 -63.38
CA PHE A 24 5.66 1.22 -64.13
C PHE A 24 5.96 0.74 -65.55
N GLY A 25 5.38 1.41 -66.55
CA GLY A 25 6.01 1.59 -67.86
C GLY A 25 7.07 2.70 -67.79
N PRO A 26 8.06 2.74 -68.70
CA PRO A 26 9.17 3.68 -68.59
C PRO A 26 8.71 5.07 -69.08
N ALA A 27 8.51 6.01 -68.17
CA ALA A 27 8.31 7.41 -68.52
C ALA A 27 9.12 8.29 -67.57
N MET A 28 10.01 9.06 -68.17
CA MET A 28 10.87 10.07 -67.56
C MET A 28 10.05 11.06 -66.71
N ALA A 29 10.30 11.11 -65.40
CA ALA A 29 10.06 12.31 -64.61
C ALA A 29 11.39 13.05 -64.50
N THR A 30 11.64 13.97 -65.44
CA THR A 30 12.72 14.96 -65.34
C THR A 30 12.18 16.19 -64.62
N GLY A 31 12.95 16.72 -63.68
CA GLY A 31 12.47 17.71 -62.71
C GLY A 31 11.85 18.99 -63.29
N THR A 32 10.99 19.62 -62.51
CA THR A 32 10.42 20.95 -62.77
C THR A 32 11.14 22.00 -61.92
N GLY A 33 11.23 23.26 -62.39
CA GLY A 33 11.83 24.37 -61.62
C GLY A 33 13.26 24.70 -62.05
N ASP A 34 14.14 24.97 -61.08
CA ASP A 34 15.57 25.31 -61.27
C ASP A 34 16.45 24.05 -61.54
N TRP A 35 15.98 23.16 -62.43
CA TRP A 35 16.62 21.91 -62.85
C TRP A 35 16.87 21.91 -64.36
N PRO A 36 18.01 21.39 -64.90
CA PRO A 36 19.11 20.71 -64.22
C PRO A 36 20.11 21.64 -63.48
N PRO A 37 20.98 21.11 -62.60
CA PRO A 37 21.96 21.89 -61.86
C PRO A 37 23.02 22.50 -62.80
N PRO A 38 23.70 23.58 -62.39
CA PRO A 38 24.82 24.12 -63.16
C PRO A 38 25.97 23.11 -63.27
N ALA A 39 26.66 23.09 -64.42
CA ALA A 39 27.79 22.19 -64.67
C ALA A 39 28.99 22.41 -63.73
N SER A 40 29.12 23.62 -63.16
CA SER A 40 30.04 23.95 -62.07
C SER A 40 29.57 25.19 -61.32
N GLY A 41 29.94 25.32 -60.04
CA GLY A 41 29.52 26.44 -59.18
C GLY A 41 28.26 26.15 -58.36
N THR A 42 27.80 27.18 -57.62
CA THR A 42 26.67 27.07 -56.68
C THR A 42 25.34 26.85 -57.40
N TRP A 43 24.56 25.87 -56.96
CA TRP A 43 23.20 25.62 -57.40
C TRP A 43 22.21 26.34 -56.48
N TYR A 44 21.50 27.33 -57.02
CA TYR A 44 20.45 28.05 -56.32
C TYR A 44 19.06 27.51 -56.73
N ILE A 45 18.26 27.07 -55.76
CA ILE A 45 16.85 26.70 -55.94
C ILE A 45 15.99 27.88 -55.47
N ASN A 46 15.53 28.71 -56.41
CA ASN A 46 14.75 29.93 -56.18
C ASN A 46 13.24 29.75 -56.48
N SER A 47 12.86 28.65 -57.11
CA SER A 47 11.49 28.25 -57.42
C SER A 47 11.23 26.81 -56.97
N GLU A 48 9.95 26.41 -56.83
CA GLU A 48 9.62 25.03 -56.45
C GLU A 48 10.29 24.05 -57.44
N THR A 49 11.22 23.26 -56.91
CA THR A 49 12.05 22.35 -57.69
C THR A 49 11.86 20.92 -57.19
N ARG A 50 11.46 20.03 -58.09
CA ARG A 50 11.24 18.61 -57.81
C ARG A 50 12.21 17.77 -58.63
N VAL A 51 12.94 16.86 -57.99
CA VAL A 51 13.89 15.95 -58.67
C VAL A 51 13.69 14.53 -58.15
N ALA A 52 13.60 13.57 -59.07
CA ALA A 52 13.35 12.18 -58.71
C ALA A 52 14.22 11.20 -59.51
N ASN A 53 14.70 10.14 -58.86
CA ASN A 53 15.46 9.04 -59.46
C ASN A 53 16.77 9.46 -60.16
N GLU A 54 17.48 10.45 -59.60
CA GLU A 54 18.69 11.01 -60.20
C GLU A 54 19.95 10.78 -59.33
N THR A 55 21.12 10.91 -59.96
CA THR A 55 22.40 11.05 -59.25
C THR A 55 23.05 12.38 -59.64
N ILE A 56 23.14 13.28 -58.67
CA ILE A 56 23.58 14.66 -58.86
C ILE A 56 24.98 14.79 -58.29
N VAL A 57 25.97 15.13 -59.12
CA VAL A 57 27.34 15.44 -58.65
C VAL A 57 27.53 16.95 -58.65
N LEU A 58 27.73 17.54 -57.48
CA LEU A 58 27.89 18.98 -57.30
C LEU A 58 29.35 19.35 -57.04
N SER A 59 29.89 20.25 -57.87
CA SER A 59 31.19 20.92 -57.66
C SER A 59 30.99 22.36 -57.16
N GLY A 60 30.10 22.52 -56.18
CA GLY A 60 29.66 23.81 -55.63
C GLY A 60 28.64 23.63 -54.49
N ASP A 61 28.25 24.74 -53.87
CA ASP A 61 27.24 24.75 -52.81
C ASP A 61 25.83 24.49 -53.38
N LEU A 62 24.92 23.95 -52.56
CA LEU A 62 23.49 23.85 -52.83
C LEU A 62 22.74 24.81 -51.90
N ILE A 63 22.07 25.81 -52.46
CA ILE A 63 21.34 26.83 -51.70
C ILE A 63 19.85 26.76 -52.03
N VAL A 64 19.04 26.42 -51.03
CA VAL A 64 17.58 26.28 -51.13
C VAL A 64 16.92 27.56 -50.61
N ASN A 65 16.47 28.42 -51.54
CA ASN A 65 15.77 29.67 -51.26
C ASN A 65 14.23 29.54 -51.32
N SER A 66 13.73 28.50 -51.98
CA SER A 66 12.30 28.16 -52.11
C SER A 66 12.06 26.70 -51.72
N THR A 67 11.11 26.00 -52.34
CA THR A 67 10.81 24.59 -52.05
C THR A 67 11.66 23.66 -52.91
N ALA A 68 12.40 22.74 -52.30
CA ALA A 68 13.16 21.68 -52.96
C ALA A 68 12.65 20.30 -52.49
N ILE A 69 12.27 19.44 -53.43
CA ILE A 69 11.76 18.09 -53.14
C ILE A 69 12.60 17.07 -53.92
N PHE A 70 13.26 16.18 -53.20
CA PHE A 70 14.06 15.11 -53.75
C PHE A 70 13.47 13.75 -53.39
N GLU A 71 13.30 12.88 -54.39
CA GLU A 71 12.75 11.53 -54.21
C GLU A 71 13.70 10.51 -54.86
N ASN A 72 14.06 9.43 -54.17
CA ASN A 72 14.96 8.38 -54.72
C ASN A 72 16.26 8.95 -55.36
N THR A 73 16.81 10.03 -54.81
CA THR A 73 17.88 10.80 -55.44
C THR A 73 19.17 10.72 -54.63
N THR A 74 20.32 10.61 -55.31
CA THR A 74 21.64 10.67 -54.69
C THR A 74 22.33 11.99 -55.00
N ILE A 75 22.68 12.77 -53.99
CA ILE A 75 23.47 14.00 -54.11
C ILE A 75 24.90 13.72 -53.64
N VAL A 76 25.88 14.00 -54.51
CA VAL A 76 27.30 13.76 -54.28
C VAL A 76 28.05 15.09 -54.34
N PHE A 77 28.61 15.55 -53.23
CA PHE A 77 29.47 16.73 -53.19
C PHE A 77 30.91 16.37 -53.56
N ALA A 78 31.43 16.95 -54.64
CA ALA A 78 32.79 16.76 -55.14
C ALA A 78 33.84 17.57 -54.34
N SER A 79 33.75 17.56 -53.02
CA SER A 79 34.63 18.31 -52.12
C SER A 79 36.10 17.85 -52.22
N THR A 80 37.03 18.77 -51.92
CA THR A 80 38.48 18.55 -52.01
C THR A 80 39.18 18.97 -50.72
N SER A 81 40.48 18.69 -50.57
CA SER A 81 41.25 19.09 -49.39
C SER A 81 41.29 20.60 -49.12
N SER A 82 41.04 21.44 -50.14
CA SER A 82 41.02 22.89 -50.02
C SER A 82 39.62 23.51 -50.09
N THR A 83 38.58 22.72 -50.40
CA THR A 83 37.21 23.22 -50.61
C THR A 83 36.16 22.29 -50.00
N HIS A 84 35.44 22.81 -48.99
CA HIS A 84 34.30 22.17 -48.35
C HIS A 84 33.02 22.85 -48.86
N TYR A 85 32.12 22.08 -49.48
CA TYR A 85 30.86 22.61 -49.97
C TYR A 85 29.79 22.51 -48.89
N ARG A 86 28.68 23.24 -49.06
CA ARG A 86 27.56 23.20 -48.14
C ARG A 86 26.21 23.08 -48.81
N LEU A 87 25.27 22.52 -48.06
CA LEU A 87 23.85 22.60 -48.33
C LEU A 87 23.23 23.58 -47.35
N ASP A 88 22.71 24.70 -47.84
CA ASP A 88 21.96 25.66 -47.02
C ASP A 88 20.47 25.62 -47.37
N VAL A 89 19.62 25.38 -46.36
CA VAL A 89 18.20 25.70 -46.43
C VAL A 89 18.02 27.05 -45.76
N THR A 90 17.75 28.09 -46.55
CA THR A 90 17.62 29.47 -46.02
C THR A 90 16.33 29.66 -45.23
N GLU A 91 16.18 30.79 -44.53
CA GLU A 91 14.96 31.13 -43.77
C GLU A 91 13.67 31.10 -44.60
N HIS A 92 13.75 31.25 -45.92
CA HIS A 92 12.60 31.16 -46.83
C HIS A 92 12.47 29.79 -47.50
N GLY A 93 13.51 28.96 -47.42
CA GLY A 93 13.56 27.64 -48.04
C GLY A 93 12.79 26.56 -47.28
N SER A 94 12.43 25.52 -48.02
CA SER A 94 11.90 24.26 -47.50
C SER A 94 12.52 23.10 -48.28
N LEU A 95 13.12 22.14 -47.59
CA LEU A 95 13.74 20.96 -48.19
C LEU A 95 13.01 19.69 -47.74
N SER A 96 12.53 18.90 -48.70
CA SER A 96 11.98 17.57 -48.46
C SER A 96 12.82 16.53 -49.20
N MET A 97 13.31 15.50 -48.50
CA MET A 97 14.06 14.39 -49.09
C MET A 97 13.48 13.07 -48.64
N VAL A 98 13.06 12.25 -49.60
CA VAL A 98 12.46 10.93 -49.36
C VAL A 98 13.25 9.86 -50.11
N ASN A 99 13.68 8.81 -49.41
CA ASN A 99 14.49 7.72 -50.00
C ASN A 99 15.79 8.21 -50.68
N CYS A 100 16.43 9.24 -50.11
CA CYS A 100 17.58 9.90 -50.74
C CYS A 100 18.91 9.52 -50.10
N THR A 101 20.01 9.81 -50.78
CA THR A 101 21.36 9.75 -50.21
C THR A 101 22.11 11.06 -50.45
N ILE A 102 22.76 11.61 -49.43
CA ILE A 102 23.65 12.77 -49.55
C ILE A 102 25.03 12.32 -49.07
N THR A 103 26.06 12.46 -49.91
CA THR A 103 27.41 12.02 -49.56
C THR A 103 28.49 12.93 -50.15
N ALA A 104 29.67 12.94 -49.52
CA ALA A 104 30.88 13.42 -50.17
C ALA A 104 31.35 12.41 -51.23
N GLN A 105 31.93 12.89 -52.33
CA GLN A 105 32.58 12.07 -53.34
C GLN A 105 33.85 11.41 -52.80
N ASN A 106 34.60 12.14 -51.97
CA ASN A 106 35.75 11.63 -51.24
C ASN A 106 35.44 11.66 -49.73
N PRO A 107 35.42 10.50 -49.06
CA PRO A 107 35.16 10.39 -47.62
C PRO A 107 36.08 11.25 -46.73
N SER A 108 37.26 11.64 -47.22
CA SER A 108 38.20 12.49 -46.49
C SER A 108 37.88 13.98 -46.54
N TYR A 109 36.97 14.42 -47.42
CA TYR A 109 36.65 15.83 -47.65
C TYR A 109 35.15 16.06 -47.45
N ALA A 110 34.78 16.47 -46.25
CA ALA A 110 33.38 16.57 -45.86
C ALA A 110 32.66 17.80 -46.45
N PHE A 111 31.34 17.73 -46.49
CA PHE A 111 30.42 18.85 -46.67
C PHE A 111 29.66 19.08 -45.36
N TYR A 112 28.91 20.17 -45.24
CA TYR A 112 28.05 20.42 -44.07
C TYR A 112 26.68 20.94 -44.49
N ILE A 113 25.67 20.67 -43.67
CA ILE A 113 24.27 21.04 -43.93
C ILE A 113 23.85 22.08 -42.89
N ARG A 114 23.27 23.20 -43.33
CA ARG A 114 22.73 24.25 -42.45
C ARG A 114 21.27 24.51 -42.78
N VAL A 115 20.43 24.50 -41.76
CA VAL A 115 18.99 24.65 -41.89
C VAL A 115 18.53 25.84 -41.07
N TYR A 116 18.10 26.88 -41.77
CA TYR A 116 17.41 28.05 -41.25
C TYR A 116 15.91 28.04 -41.65
N GLY A 117 15.53 27.24 -42.64
CA GLY A 117 14.16 27.03 -43.12
C GLY A 117 13.51 25.75 -42.62
N ALA A 118 12.52 25.21 -43.36
CA ALA A 118 11.87 23.94 -43.02
C ALA A 118 12.64 22.74 -43.60
N LEU A 119 12.67 21.62 -42.90
CA LEU A 119 13.35 20.40 -43.33
C LEU A 119 12.51 19.16 -43.04
N CYS A 120 12.35 18.31 -44.04
CA CYS A 120 11.79 16.97 -43.90
C CYS A 120 12.77 15.94 -44.50
N LEU A 121 13.33 15.08 -43.68
CA LEU A 121 14.14 13.93 -44.11
C LEU A 121 13.40 12.65 -43.76
N ASN A 122 13.08 11.82 -44.74
CA ASN A 122 12.47 10.52 -44.53
C ASN A 122 13.21 9.44 -45.33
N HIS A 123 13.59 8.32 -44.70
CA HIS A 123 14.39 7.27 -45.36
C HIS A 123 15.64 7.82 -46.07
N THR A 124 16.29 8.83 -45.48
CA THR A 124 17.42 9.52 -46.10
C THR A 124 18.73 9.16 -45.42
N VAL A 125 19.77 8.92 -46.23
CA VAL A 125 21.11 8.59 -45.75
C VAL A 125 22.06 9.77 -45.95
N VAL A 126 22.65 10.28 -44.88
CA VAL A 126 23.68 11.32 -44.89
C VAL A 126 25.02 10.69 -44.54
N ARG A 127 26.00 10.77 -45.43
CA ARG A 127 27.34 10.16 -45.24
C ARG A 127 28.48 11.13 -45.41
N HIS A 128 29.53 10.94 -44.62
CA HIS A 128 30.77 11.72 -44.73
C HIS A 128 30.54 13.25 -44.62
N ALA A 129 29.61 13.63 -43.74
CA ALA A 129 29.25 15.03 -43.48
C ALA A 129 29.90 15.53 -42.17
N GLY A 130 30.11 16.85 -42.10
CA GLY A 130 30.76 17.53 -41.00
C GLY A 130 32.28 17.43 -41.05
N TYR A 131 32.99 18.50 -40.70
CA TYR A 131 34.46 18.53 -40.70
C TYR A 131 35.05 18.93 -39.34
N SER A 132 34.40 19.85 -38.63
CA SER A 132 34.86 20.36 -37.33
C SER A 132 33.71 21.01 -36.57
N TYR A 133 33.87 21.21 -35.27
CA TYR A 133 32.97 22.10 -34.53
C TYR A 133 33.38 23.55 -34.85
N GLY A 134 32.53 24.29 -35.59
CA GLY A 134 32.71 25.73 -35.79
C GLY A 134 32.59 26.50 -34.47
N SER A 135 33.01 27.77 -34.40
CA SER A 135 32.80 28.59 -33.19
C SER A 135 31.31 28.70 -32.82
N ASN A 136 30.45 28.59 -33.83
CA ASN A 136 29.00 28.61 -33.70
C ASN A 136 28.41 27.24 -34.03
N GLY A 137 29.20 26.16 -34.03
CA GLY A 137 28.83 24.78 -34.40
C GLY A 137 28.35 24.56 -35.85
N ASP A 138 28.23 25.60 -36.66
CA ASP A 138 27.75 25.63 -38.05
C ASP A 138 28.49 24.78 -39.11
N ARG A 139 29.46 23.96 -38.68
CA ARG A 139 30.26 23.05 -39.52
C ARG A 139 30.08 21.57 -39.13
N THR A 140 29.04 21.26 -38.37
CA THR A 140 28.60 19.91 -38.03
C THR A 140 28.02 19.18 -39.25
N GLY A 141 27.70 17.88 -39.13
CA GLY A 141 27.06 17.13 -40.20
C GLY A 141 25.74 17.76 -40.61
N LEU A 142 24.85 17.94 -39.65
CA LEU A 142 23.61 18.71 -39.79
C LEU A 142 23.51 19.75 -38.69
N TRP A 143 23.40 21.02 -39.08
CA TRP A 143 23.15 22.16 -38.20
C TRP A 143 21.73 22.67 -38.41
N VAL A 144 20.92 22.68 -37.36
CA VAL A 144 19.54 23.17 -37.35
C VAL A 144 19.46 24.38 -36.44
N ASN A 145 19.01 25.51 -36.99
CA ASN A 145 18.75 26.73 -36.24
C ASN A 145 17.55 27.45 -36.86
N THR A 146 16.36 27.01 -36.47
CA THR A 146 15.10 27.50 -37.03
C THR A 146 13.93 27.25 -36.10
N ASN A 147 12.93 28.13 -36.13
CA ASN A 147 11.63 27.90 -35.50
C ASN A 147 10.60 27.27 -36.45
N LYS A 148 11.02 26.89 -37.67
CA LYS A 148 10.16 26.12 -38.58
C LYS A 148 10.20 24.64 -38.23
N THR A 149 9.20 23.90 -38.71
CA THR A 149 9.14 22.45 -38.53
C THR A 149 10.34 21.77 -39.18
N VAL A 150 11.03 20.96 -38.37
CA VAL A 150 12.10 20.07 -38.81
C VAL A 150 11.76 18.65 -38.36
N THR A 151 11.59 17.76 -39.33
CA THR A 151 11.23 16.36 -39.09
C THR A 151 12.28 15.47 -39.74
N ILE A 152 12.87 14.57 -38.96
CA ILE A 152 13.85 13.59 -39.45
C ILE A 152 13.40 12.21 -38.99
N GLU A 153 13.00 11.39 -39.96
CA GLU A 153 12.42 10.07 -39.72
C GLU A 153 13.12 8.99 -40.54
N ASN A 154 13.25 7.77 -39.96
CA ASN A 154 13.72 6.58 -40.68
C ASN A 154 15.08 6.76 -41.38
N SER A 155 15.95 7.62 -40.84
CA SER A 155 17.11 8.17 -41.55
C SER A 155 18.44 7.78 -40.89
N VAL A 156 19.53 7.77 -41.67
CA VAL A 156 20.84 7.30 -41.20
C VAL A 156 21.92 8.36 -41.46
N PHE A 157 22.65 8.71 -40.40
CA PHE A 157 23.84 9.56 -40.44
C PHE A 157 25.07 8.69 -40.18
N ASP A 158 25.78 8.32 -41.23
CA ASP A 158 26.85 7.31 -41.20
C ASP A 158 28.21 7.96 -41.50
N GLN A 159 29.22 7.63 -40.68
CA GLN A 159 30.57 8.19 -40.77
C GLN A 159 30.58 9.74 -40.80
N VAL A 160 29.79 10.35 -39.93
CA VAL A 160 29.75 11.82 -39.78
C VAL A 160 30.77 12.27 -38.74
N TYR A 161 31.32 13.48 -38.89
CA TYR A 161 32.30 13.98 -37.92
C TYR A 161 31.62 14.43 -36.61
N PHE A 162 30.64 15.34 -36.74
CA PHE A 162 29.60 15.61 -35.75
C PHE A 162 28.27 15.25 -36.41
N GLY A 163 27.34 14.65 -35.66
CA GLY A 163 26.05 14.25 -36.20
C GLY A 163 25.09 15.43 -36.35
N ILE A 164 24.02 15.40 -35.55
CA ILE A 164 22.96 16.39 -35.58
C ILE A 164 23.20 17.41 -34.47
N PHE A 165 23.16 18.69 -34.82
CA PHE A 165 23.23 19.79 -33.88
C PHE A 165 22.02 20.69 -34.07
N ALA A 166 21.22 20.87 -33.01
CA ALA A 166 20.09 21.76 -32.98
C ALA A 166 20.31 22.89 -31.98
N HIS A 167 20.02 24.12 -32.40
CA HIS A 167 20.16 25.33 -31.59
C HIS A 167 18.92 26.20 -31.74
N GLN A 168 18.32 26.67 -30.64
CA GLN A 168 17.15 27.56 -30.68
C GLN A 168 16.03 27.07 -31.60
N SER A 169 15.75 25.76 -31.57
CA SER A 169 14.82 25.08 -32.47
C SER A 169 13.69 24.42 -31.70
N HIS A 170 12.48 24.97 -31.78
CA HIS A 170 11.36 24.58 -30.91
C HIS A 170 10.33 23.64 -31.57
N SER A 171 10.57 23.22 -32.81
CA SER A 171 9.69 22.32 -33.57
C SER A 171 10.52 21.25 -34.28
N LEU A 172 11.33 20.55 -33.49
CA LEU A 172 12.23 19.50 -33.96
C LEU A 172 11.72 18.12 -33.51
N THR A 173 11.56 17.22 -34.47
CA THR A 173 11.20 15.81 -34.22
C THR A 173 12.25 14.90 -34.85
N LEU A 174 12.83 14.02 -34.04
CA LEU A 174 13.79 13.01 -34.46
C LEU A 174 13.22 11.63 -34.12
N SER A 175 12.94 10.79 -35.12
CA SER A 175 12.34 9.47 -34.89
C SER A 175 12.95 8.38 -35.77
N ASN A 176 13.24 7.22 -35.20
CA ASN A 176 13.79 6.06 -35.92
C ASN A 176 15.05 6.41 -36.71
N ILE A 177 16.06 7.00 -36.04
CA ILE A 177 17.31 7.44 -36.68
C ILE A 177 18.53 6.71 -36.12
N THR A 178 19.51 6.46 -36.99
CA THR A 178 20.82 5.97 -36.60
C THR A 178 21.88 7.04 -36.84
N VAL A 179 22.69 7.37 -35.84
CA VAL A 179 23.78 8.37 -35.96
C VAL A 179 25.11 7.78 -35.49
N GLN A 180 26.05 7.61 -36.42
CA GLN A 180 27.41 7.15 -36.14
C GLN A 180 28.40 8.29 -36.35
N ALA A 181 28.70 9.01 -35.26
CA ALA A 181 29.65 10.11 -35.25
C ALA A 181 31.08 9.64 -34.94
N ASN A 182 32.05 10.54 -35.15
CA ASN A 182 33.45 10.26 -34.86
C ASN A 182 33.68 9.93 -33.38
N THR A 183 34.26 8.77 -33.09
CA THR A 183 34.46 8.27 -31.72
C THR A 183 35.55 9.00 -30.91
N THR A 184 36.34 9.86 -31.55
CA THR A 184 37.42 10.61 -30.88
C THR A 184 37.01 12.02 -30.49
N VAL A 185 36.18 12.69 -31.31
CA VAL A 185 35.81 14.11 -31.11
C VAL A 185 34.34 14.44 -31.38
N GLY A 186 33.58 13.50 -31.94
CA GLY A 186 32.23 13.72 -32.45
C GLY A 186 31.15 13.55 -31.37
N THR A 187 30.19 14.47 -31.35
CA THR A 187 28.91 14.28 -30.67
C THR A 187 27.88 13.80 -31.67
N ALA A 188 27.14 12.73 -31.35
CA ALA A 188 26.13 12.18 -32.25
C ALA A 188 24.92 13.10 -32.35
N ILE A 189 24.33 13.48 -31.21
CA ILE A 189 23.23 14.44 -31.17
C ILE A 189 23.50 15.47 -30.08
N GLN A 190 23.44 16.75 -30.43
CA GLN A 190 23.50 17.84 -29.47
C GLN A 190 22.33 18.80 -29.70
N VAL A 191 21.60 19.08 -28.63
CA VAL A 191 20.44 19.97 -28.64
C VAL A 191 20.69 21.08 -27.62
N GLN A 192 20.50 22.33 -28.05
CA GLN A 192 20.74 23.51 -27.23
C GLN A 192 19.60 24.51 -27.29
N TYR A 193 19.13 24.98 -26.14
CA TYR A 193 18.10 26.03 -26.02
C TYR A 193 16.87 25.75 -26.89
N SER A 194 16.42 24.49 -26.89
CA SER A 194 15.44 23.95 -27.83
C SER A 194 14.43 23.07 -27.09
N SER A 195 13.32 22.76 -27.73
CA SER A 195 12.37 21.72 -27.32
C SER A 195 12.33 20.65 -28.39
N VAL A 196 12.58 19.40 -28.01
CA VAL A 196 12.74 18.29 -28.96
C VAL A 196 12.06 17.04 -28.46
N ALA A 197 11.38 16.35 -29.38
CA ALA A 197 10.90 14.99 -29.17
C ALA A 197 11.82 14.02 -29.93
N MET A 198 12.51 13.16 -29.20
CA MET A 198 13.43 12.17 -29.73
C MET A 198 12.92 10.77 -29.40
N SER A 199 12.74 9.92 -30.41
CA SER A 199 12.30 8.53 -30.19
C SER A 199 13.02 7.54 -31.09
N HIS A 200 13.24 6.31 -30.60
CA HIS A 200 13.82 5.22 -31.39
C HIS A 200 15.18 5.60 -32.03
N LEU A 201 16.16 6.00 -31.21
CA LEU A 201 17.46 6.45 -31.69
C LEU A 201 18.53 5.38 -31.46
N THR A 202 19.43 5.18 -32.42
CA THR A 202 20.68 4.43 -32.22
C THR A 202 21.87 5.35 -32.48
N VAL A 203 22.62 5.73 -31.44
CA VAL A 203 23.67 6.75 -31.54
C VAL A 203 25.02 6.25 -31.03
N SER A 204 26.09 6.69 -31.69
CA SER A 204 27.47 6.45 -31.24
C SER A 204 28.42 7.59 -31.59
N GLY A 205 29.46 7.76 -30.77
CA GLY A 205 30.43 8.85 -30.90
C GLY A 205 31.36 8.99 -29.70
N GLN A 206 32.09 10.10 -29.60
CA GLN A 206 32.76 10.48 -28.35
C GLN A 206 31.72 10.78 -27.27
N HIS A 207 30.67 11.50 -27.67
CA HIS A 207 29.47 11.75 -26.88
C HIS A 207 28.25 11.26 -27.65
N GLY A 208 27.32 10.60 -26.95
CA GLY A 208 26.06 10.13 -27.52
C GLY A 208 25.08 11.29 -27.70
N ILE A 209 24.26 11.54 -26.68
CA ILE A 209 23.28 12.62 -26.64
C ILE A 209 23.70 13.68 -25.64
N ARG A 210 23.68 14.96 -26.06
CA ARG A 210 23.89 16.11 -25.17
C ARG A 210 22.71 17.06 -25.24
N ILE A 211 22.12 17.39 -24.09
CA ILE A 211 21.00 18.31 -23.93
C ILE A 211 21.48 19.46 -23.06
N VAL A 212 21.41 20.70 -23.57
CA VAL A 212 21.96 21.87 -22.87
C VAL A 212 20.97 23.03 -22.94
N GLY A 213 20.54 23.58 -21.81
CA GLY A 213 19.65 24.74 -21.81
C GLY A 213 18.25 24.45 -22.34
N CYS A 214 17.82 23.19 -22.40
CA CYS A 214 16.58 22.79 -23.07
C CYS A 214 15.41 22.69 -22.08
N VAL A 215 14.19 22.83 -22.61
CA VAL A 215 12.95 22.67 -21.87
C VAL A 215 12.03 21.71 -22.61
N ASP A 216 11.16 20.99 -21.90
CA ASP A 216 10.15 20.09 -22.46
C ASP A 216 10.74 19.13 -23.50
N THR A 217 11.76 18.38 -23.07
CA THR A 217 12.54 17.50 -23.97
C THR A 217 12.31 16.04 -23.61
N SER A 218 11.86 15.24 -24.58
CA SER A 218 11.71 13.79 -24.40
C SER A 218 12.73 13.01 -25.22
N VAL A 219 13.28 11.96 -24.61
CA VAL A 219 14.26 11.04 -25.19
C VAL A 219 13.82 9.61 -24.92
N GLU A 220 13.14 8.98 -25.86
CA GLU A 220 12.49 7.69 -25.66
C GLU A 220 13.07 6.60 -26.57
N HIS A 221 13.11 5.36 -26.07
CA HIS A 221 13.61 4.18 -26.81
C HIS A 221 14.98 4.40 -27.47
N VAL A 222 15.95 4.92 -26.71
CA VAL A 222 17.29 5.21 -27.22
C VAL A 222 18.28 4.08 -26.93
N VAL A 223 19.21 3.84 -27.86
CA VAL A 223 20.44 3.07 -27.65
C VAL A 223 21.62 4.00 -27.93
N SER A 224 22.35 4.38 -26.89
CA SER A 224 23.49 5.29 -26.96
C SER A 224 24.76 4.61 -26.48
N SER A 225 25.69 4.37 -27.40
CA SER A 225 27.01 3.79 -27.09
C SER A 225 28.10 4.83 -27.35
N ALA A 226 28.66 5.41 -26.28
CA ALA A 226 29.61 6.52 -26.39
C ALA A 226 30.93 6.24 -25.69
N ARG A 227 31.99 6.88 -26.16
CA ARG A 227 33.30 6.76 -25.52
C ARG A 227 33.38 7.48 -24.18
N ILE A 228 32.73 8.63 -24.02
CA ILE A 228 32.77 9.45 -22.78
C ILE A 228 31.38 9.50 -22.13
N TYR A 229 30.49 10.39 -22.59
CA TYR A 229 29.15 10.55 -22.03
C TYR A 229 28.14 9.95 -23.00
N ALA A 230 27.45 8.89 -22.58
CA ALA A 230 26.32 8.31 -23.33
C ALA A 230 25.12 9.27 -23.33
N LEU A 231 24.95 9.98 -22.22
CA LEU A 231 23.97 11.04 -22.03
C LEU A 231 24.57 12.14 -21.13
N ASP A 232 24.35 13.40 -21.52
CA ASP A 232 24.80 14.59 -20.79
C ASP A 232 23.71 15.67 -20.83
N ILE A 233 23.03 15.86 -19.70
CA ILE A 233 21.98 16.88 -19.50
C ILE A 233 22.57 18.02 -18.66
N ARG A 234 22.37 19.26 -19.10
CA ARG A 234 22.91 20.44 -18.44
C ARG A 234 21.97 21.62 -18.52
N GLU A 235 21.86 22.41 -17.46
CA GLU A 235 21.12 23.67 -17.47
C GLU A 235 19.69 23.53 -18.03
N SER A 236 19.06 22.36 -17.85
CA SER A 236 17.81 22.00 -18.53
C SER A 236 16.68 21.76 -17.53
N ASP A 237 15.45 21.92 -17.98
CA ASP A 237 14.24 21.73 -17.17
C ASP A 237 13.25 20.82 -17.89
N ASN A 238 12.53 19.99 -17.14
CA ASN A 238 11.52 19.06 -17.67
C ASN A 238 12.05 18.17 -18.80
N VAL A 239 13.00 17.28 -18.45
CA VAL A 239 13.61 16.33 -19.39
C VAL A 239 13.26 14.90 -18.99
N SER A 240 12.63 14.15 -19.90
CA SER A 240 12.36 12.73 -19.72
C SER A 240 13.27 11.87 -20.60
N VAL A 241 13.76 10.77 -20.02
CA VAL A 241 14.74 9.89 -20.65
C VAL A 241 14.38 8.43 -20.41
N GLN A 242 14.38 7.65 -21.49
CA GLN A 242 14.20 6.21 -21.51
C GLN A 242 15.12 5.56 -22.55
N GLY A 243 15.95 4.61 -22.12
CA GLY A 243 16.78 3.84 -23.04
C GLY A 243 18.01 3.16 -22.45
N GLN A 244 18.86 2.65 -23.34
CA GLN A 244 20.15 2.07 -23.03
C GLN A 244 21.27 3.09 -23.25
N PHE A 245 22.08 3.35 -22.21
CA PHE A 245 23.15 4.34 -22.21
C PHE A 245 24.46 3.72 -21.73
N ASP A 246 25.31 3.33 -22.68
CA ASP A 246 26.59 2.68 -22.42
C ASP A 246 27.77 3.62 -22.68
N SER A 247 28.65 3.73 -21.69
CA SER A 247 29.84 4.58 -21.73
C SER A 247 31.13 3.79 -21.48
N GLU A 248 32.13 4.00 -22.35
CA GLU A 248 33.44 3.36 -22.15
C GLU A 248 34.24 4.04 -21.04
N LEU A 249 34.36 5.38 -21.04
CA LEU A 249 35.30 6.11 -20.17
C LEU A 249 34.65 7.01 -19.13
N SER A 250 33.36 7.30 -19.19
CA SER A 250 32.70 8.15 -18.18
C SER A 250 31.34 7.59 -17.74
N TYR A 251 30.24 8.32 -17.91
CA TYR A 251 28.98 8.07 -17.22
C TYR A 251 27.81 8.84 -17.83
N VAL A 252 26.60 8.60 -17.34
CA VAL A 252 25.45 9.49 -17.56
C VAL A 252 25.54 10.66 -16.60
N ARG A 253 25.43 11.88 -17.12
CA ARG A 253 25.61 13.10 -16.32
C ARG A 253 24.41 14.03 -16.39
N VAL A 254 24.01 14.58 -15.24
CA VAL A 254 23.03 15.67 -15.10
C VAL A 254 23.64 16.79 -14.25
N LEU A 255 23.67 18.02 -14.78
CA LEU A 255 24.25 19.19 -14.11
C LEU A 255 23.28 20.38 -14.13
N ASP A 256 23.17 21.11 -13.03
CA ASP A 256 22.48 22.41 -12.98
C ASP A 256 21.06 22.35 -13.59
N SER A 257 20.33 21.25 -13.33
CA SER A 257 19.08 20.93 -14.05
C SER A 257 17.95 20.58 -13.09
N THR A 258 16.72 20.81 -13.52
CA THR A 258 15.50 20.62 -12.73
C THR A 258 14.51 19.69 -13.42
N ASN A 259 13.69 18.98 -12.64
CA ASN A 259 12.62 18.11 -13.16
C ASN A 259 13.12 17.09 -14.19
N ILE A 260 14.04 16.23 -13.76
CA ILE A 260 14.65 15.21 -14.63
C ILE A 260 14.09 13.85 -14.30
N ALA A 261 13.56 13.15 -15.30
CA ALA A 261 13.06 11.78 -15.18
C ALA A 261 13.92 10.83 -16.03
N ILE A 262 14.49 9.81 -15.39
CA ILE A 262 15.21 8.72 -16.05
C ILE A 262 14.45 7.43 -15.71
N THR A 263 13.66 6.93 -16.65
CA THR A 263 12.77 5.77 -16.42
C THR A 263 13.11 4.62 -17.36
N ASP A 264 12.83 3.39 -16.93
CA ASP A 264 13.00 2.12 -17.70
C ASP A 264 14.33 2.05 -18.46
N SER A 265 15.42 2.47 -17.80
CA SER A 265 16.70 2.72 -18.45
C SER A 265 17.77 1.73 -18.01
N ALA A 266 18.60 1.29 -18.97
CA ALA A 266 19.78 0.47 -18.73
C ALA A 266 21.04 1.33 -18.89
N ILE A 267 21.83 1.49 -17.84
CA ILE A 267 22.99 2.37 -17.83
C ILE A 267 24.25 1.57 -17.55
N GLY A 268 25.20 1.62 -18.47
CA GLY A 268 26.49 0.95 -18.36
C GLY A 268 27.66 1.94 -18.33
N SER A 269 28.58 1.74 -17.38
CA SER A 269 29.88 2.42 -17.37
C SER A 269 31.01 1.45 -17.02
N THR A 270 32.08 1.45 -17.81
CA THR A 270 33.21 0.54 -17.59
C THR A 270 34.35 1.12 -16.74
N THR A 271 34.27 2.40 -16.32
CA THR A 271 35.42 3.06 -15.65
C THR A 271 35.09 3.87 -14.41
N SER A 272 33.88 4.40 -14.26
CA SER A 272 33.62 5.41 -13.21
C SER A 272 32.21 5.29 -12.63
N TYR A 273 31.33 6.25 -12.94
CA TYR A 273 30.00 6.35 -12.35
C TYR A 273 28.94 5.68 -13.25
N GLY A 274 27.82 5.23 -12.71
CA GLY A 274 26.62 4.99 -13.52
C GLY A 274 25.97 6.32 -13.88
N VAL A 275 25.46 7.00 -12.85
CA VAL A 275 24.83 8.33 -12.94
C VAL A 275 25.54 9.30 -12.00
N TYR A 276 25.80 10.52 -12.50
CA TYR A 276 26.34 11.62 -11.71
C TYR A 276 25.40 12.82 -11.76
N LEU A 277 24.91 13.24 -10.60
CA LEU A 277 24.02 14.38 -10.40
C LEU A 277 24.77 15.47 -9.62
N SER A 278 24.71 16.70 -10.12
CA SER A 278 25.30 17.84 -9.41
C SER A 278 24.46 19.09 -9.61
N GLU A 279 24.19 19.82 -8.51
CA GLU A 279 23.40 21.06 -8.55
C GLU A 279 22.00 20.81 -9.18
N THR A 280 21.33 19.73 -8.79
CA THR A 280 20.04 19.33 -9.37
C THR A 280 18.90 19.44 -8.38
N GLU A 281 17.70 19.74 -8.88
CA GLU A 281 16.47 19.79 -8.11
C GLU A 281 15.40 18.93 -8.77
N TYR A 282 14.77 18.04 -8.00
CA TYR A 282 13.77 17.09 -8.48
C TYR A 282 14.32 16.17 -9.59
N VAL A 283 15.01 15.12 -9.18
CA VAL A 283 15.43 14.03 -10.08
C VAL A 283 14.72 12.76 -9.69
N ASN A 284 13.98 12.16 -10.63
CA ASN A 284 13.34 10.87 -10.48
C ASN A 284 14.07 9.82 -11.33
N ILE A 285 14.58 8.77 -10.70
CA ILE A 285 15.17 7.63 -11.39
C ILE A 285 14.34 6.40 -11.02
N ASP A 286 13.67 5.83 -12.03
CA ASP A 286 12.63 4.83 -11.83
C ASP A 286 12.85 3.61 -12.74
N ASN A 287 12.67 2.41 -12.20
CA ASN A 287 12.81 1.15 -12.94
C ASN A 287 14.12 1.05 -13.77
N ALA A 288 15.23 1.54 -13.20
CA ALA A 288 16.51 1.63 -13.92
C ALA A 288 17.51 0.58 -13.43
N THR A 289 18.25 -0.03 -14.37
CA THR A 289 19.38 -0.91 -14.06
C THR A 289 20.69 -0.20 -14.36
N MET A 290 21.55 -0.08 -13.35
CA MET A 290 22.84 0.60 -13.45
C MET A 290 23.98 -0.38 -13.17
N THR A 291 24.93 -0.49 -14.10
CA THR A 291 26.18 -1.21 -13.89
C THR A 291 27.36 -0.26 -14.05
N SER A 292 28.17 -0.15 -12.99
CA SER A 292 29.28 0.80 -12.94
C SER A 292 30.52 0.18 -12.29
N LYS A 293 31.69 0.75 -12.57
CA LYS A 293 32.94 0.31 -11.98
C LYS A 293 33.14 0.83 -10.55
N LEU A 294 33.04 2.15 -10.36
CA LEU A 294 33.34 2.81 -9.08
C LEU A 294 32.10 3.11 -8.26
N VAL A 295 31.17 3.92 -8.80
CA VAL A 295 29.99 4.38 -8.04
C VAL A 295 28.75 4.22 -8.90
N GLY A 296 27.70 3.58 -8.39
CA GLY A 296 26.44 3.47 -9.11
C GLY A 296 25.83 4.85 -9.38
N ILE A 297 25.52 5.58 -8.31
CA ILE A 297 24.93 6.92 -8.36
C ILE A 297 25.70 7.85 -7.43
N SER A 298 26.11 9.02 -7.92
CA SER A 298 26.76 10.05 -7.13
C SER A 298 25.94 11.34 -7.13
N LEU A 299 25.65 11.86 -5.94
CA LEU A 299 24.90 13.10 -5.71
C LEU A 299 25.78 14.17 -5.07
N TYR A 300 25.73 15.37 -5.64
CA TYR A 300 26.43 16.55 -5.13
C TYR A 300 25.52 17.77 -5.14
N ASN A 301 25.22 18.34 -3.97
CA ASN A 301 24.35 19.51 -3.82
C ASN A 301 22.99 19.36 -4.54
N CYS A 302 22.32 18.22 -4.32
CA CYS A 302 21.02 17.90 -4.92
C CYS A 302 19.89 18.09 -3.91
N SER A 303 18.72 18.61 -4.30
CA SER A 303 17.70 19.01 -3.30
C SER A 303 16.56 18.02 -3.04
N LEU A 304 16.22 17.20 -4.02
CA LEU A 304 15.22 16.14 -3.92
C LEU A 304 15.49 15.09 -5.00
N THR A 305 15.79 13.87 -4.58
CA THR A 305 16.08 12.78 -5.51
C THR A 305 15.36 11.50 -5.09
N PHE A 306 14.65 10.90 -6.03
CA PHE A 306 13.95 9.63 -5.87
C PHE A 306 14.65 8.53 -6.68
N LEU A 307 14.91 7.41 -6.02
CA LEU A 307 15.31 6.15 -6.64
C LEU A 307 14.21 5.15 -6.33
N THR A 308 13.47 4.71 -7.35
CA THR A 308 12.37 3.74 -7.24
C THR A 308 12.61 2.57 -8.17
N ASP A 309 12.35 1.35 -7.69
CA ASP A 309 12.42 0.12 -8.51
C ASP A 309 13.76 -0.09 -9.24
N CYS A 310 14.86 0.43 -8.68
CA CYS A 310 16.17 0.42 -9.34
C CYS A 310 17.04 -0.76 -8.89
N THR A 311 17.84 -1.28 -9.82
CA THR A 311 18.95 -2.20 -9.51
C THR A 311 20.29 -1.51 -9.76
N VAL A 312 21.10 -1.36 -8.71
CA VAL A 312 22.40 -0.66 -8.78
C VAL A 312 23.54 -1.63 -8.50
N ASN A 313 24.40 -1.85 -9.49
CA ASN A 313 25.54 -2.75 -9.41
C ASN A 313 26.86 -1.96 -9.55
N SER A 314 27.63 -1.87 -8.46
CA SER A 314 28.96 -1.25 -8.43
C SER A 314 30.04 -2.24 -8.06
N THR A 315 31.04 -2.42 -8.94
CA THR A 315 32.01 -3.51 -8.80
C THR A 315 33.19 -3.24 -7.87
N GLU A 316 33.54 -1.97 -7.62
CA GLU A 316 34.77 -1.61 -6.86
C GLU A 316 34.56 -0.63 -5.71
N SER A 317 33.48 0.16 -5.65
CA SER A 317 33.28 1.08 -4.52
C SER A 317 31.83 1.16 -4.03
N TYR A 318 31.12 2.23 -4.32
CA TYR A 318 29.86 2.58 -3.65
C TYR A 318 28.64 2.28 -4.53
N GLY A 319 27.52 1.88 -3.94
CA GLY A 319 26.24 1.82 -4.65
C GLY A 319 25.73 3.23 -4.95
N VAL A 320 25.37 3.95 -3.88
CA VAL A 320 24.95 5.35 -3.90
C VAL A 320 25.85 6.17 -2.98
N GLN A 321 26.25 7.35 -3.43
CA GLN A 321 27.11 8.23 -2.66
C GLN A 321 26.59 9.67 -2.69
N ALA A 322 26.34 10.25 -1.52
CA ALA A 322 25.98 11.66 -1.32
C ALA A 322 26.98 12.34 -0.38
N LEU A 323 27.83 13.22 -0.90
CA LEU A 323 28.99 13.77 -0.16
C LEU A 323 28.82 15.20 0.35
N ALA A 324 27.82 15.96 -0.13
CA ALA A 324 27.69 17.38 0.17
C ALA A 324 26.27 17.90 -0.01
N ARG A 325 25.69 18.47 1.06
CA ARG A 325 24.48 19.31 1.08
C ARG A 325 23.32 18.75 0.25
N THR A 326 23.20 17.43 0.19
CA THR A 326 22.06 16.83 -0.48
C THR A 326 20.90 16.92 0.49
N SER A 327 19.79 17.53 0.08
CA SER A 327 18.54 17.42 0.83
C SER A 327 17.71 16.30 0.23
N ASN A 328 17.13 15.46 1.09
CA ASN A 328 16.05 14.53 0.76
C ASN A 328 16.40 13.53 -0.36
N LEU A 329 17.11 12.47 0.02
CA LEU A 329 17.23 11.27 -0.82
C LEU A 329 16.17 10.25 -0.36
N VAL A 330 15.36 9.78 -1.30
CA VAL A 330 14.41 8.69 -1.07
C VAL A 330 14.79 7.51 -1.95
N VAL A 331 15.03 6.36 -1.35
CA VAL A 331 15.31 5.09 -2.04
C VAL A 331 14.20 4.11 -1.68
N ARG A 332 13.47 3.61 -2.67
CA ARG A 332 12.33 2.71 -2.45
C ARG A 332 12.38 1.50 -3.38
N ASN A 333 12.14 0.31 -2.85
CA ASN A 333 12.06 -0.95 -3.61
C ASN A 333 13.28 -1.17 -4.54
N CYS A 334 14.46 -0.81 -4.05
CA CYS A 334 15.70 -0.90 -4.81
C CYS A 334 16.59 -2.04 -4.31
N GLU A 335 17.33 -2.64 -5.23
CA GLU A 335 18.37 -3.63 -4.95
C GLU A 335 19.76 -3.04 -5.24
N ILE A 336 20.63 -2.94 -4.22
CA ILE A 336 21.93 -2.28 -4.34
C ILE A 336 23.05 -3.25 -3.99
N HIS A 337 23.88 -3.54 -5.00
CA HIS A 337 25.09 -4.34 -4.90
C HIS A 337 26.32 -3.44 -4.96
N SER A 338 27.18 -3.53 -3.97
CA SER A 338 28.40 -2.74 -3.88
C SER A 338 29.58 -3.53 -3.33
N HIS A 339 30.80 -3.08 -3.61
CA HIS A 339 31.99 -3.70 -3.04
C HIS A 339 32.34 -3.15 -1.67
N LEU A 340 32.20 -1.84 -1.47
CA LEU A 340 32.52 -1.15 -0.22
C LEU A 340 31.25 -0.87 0.57
N GLN A 341 30.53 0.20 0.22
CA GLN A 341 29.30 0.61 0.91
C GLN A 341 28.14 0.78 -0.06
N SER A 342 26.96 0.29 0.32
CA SER A 342 25.79 0.39 -0.54
C SER A 342 25.29 1.83 -0.60
N ILE A 343 25.24 2.52 0.55
CA ILE A 343 24.93 3.95 0.61
C ILE A 343 25.92 4.65 1.55
N ASP A 344 26.57 5.70 1.05
CA ASP A 344 27.39 6.62 1.83
C ASP A 344 26.75 8.01 1.82
N TYR A 345 26.09 8.40 2.92
CA TYR A 345 25.26 9.61 3.02
C TYR A 345 25.81 10.57 4.09
N ARG A 346 26.58 11.58 3.67
CA ARG A 346 27.30 12.49 4.58
C ARG A 346 26.88 13.94 4.38
N ASN A 347 26.90 14.71 5.48
CA ASN A 347 26.66 16.16 5.49
C ASN A 347 25.39 16.57 4.72
N SER A 348 24.32 15.80 4.93
CA SER A 348 23.08 15.87 4.19
C SER A 348 21.91 15.81 5.18
N THR A 349 20.68 16.11 4.76
CA THR A 349 19.62 16.45 5.74
C THR A 349 18.65 15.32 6.05
N GLN A 350 18.06 14.69 5.03
CA GLN A 350 17.06 13.63 5.22
C GLN A 350 17.31 12.47 4.26
N LEU A 351 17.29 11.25 4.81
CA LEU A 351 17.40 10.00 4.08
C LEU A 351 16.20 9.11 4.42
N GLY A 352 15.41 8.76 3.41
CA GLY A 352 14.35 7.77 3.52
C GLY A 352 14.70 6.53 2.70
N VAL A 353 14.71 5.35 3.31
CA VAL A 353 14.99 4.09 2.63
C VAL A 353 13.92 3.06 2.98
N LEU A 354 13.21 2.57 1.95
CA LEU A 354 12.00 1.77 2.12
C LEU A 354 12.03 0.53 1.23
N ASP A 355 11.73 -0.63 1.79
CA ASP A 355 11.55 -1.87 1.04
C ASP A 355 12.78 -2.26 0.19
N CYS A 356 13.99 -1.89 0.63
CA CYS A 356 15.23 -2.09 -0.12
C CYS A 356 16.02 -3.32 0.34
N ARG A 357 16.80 -3.87 -0.60
CA ARG A 357 17.78 -4.94 -0.35
C ARG A 357 19.18 -4.47 -0.67
N PHE A 358 20.11 -4.73 0.25
CA PHE A 358 21.48 -4.26 0.14
C PHE A 358 22.49 -5.39 0.29
N PHE A 359 23.51 -5.37 -0.57
CA PHE A 359 24.62 -6.31 -0.57
C PHE A 359 25.95 -5.52 -0.61
N ALA A 360 26.72 -5.58 0.47
CA ALA A 360 28.03 -4.94 0.57
C ALA A 360 29.01 -5.83 1.33
N LYS A 361 30.32 -5.71 1.06
CA LYS A 361 31.33 -6.49 1.81
C LYS A 361 31.81 -5.83 3.10
N THR A 362 31.60 -4.53 3.26
CA THR A 362 32.07 -3.78 4.44
C THR A 362 30.89 -3.13 5.15
N THR A 363 30.80 -1.81 5.21
CA THR A 363 29.64 -1.13 5.80
C THR A 363 28.54 -1.02 4.77
N THR A 364 27.35 -1.57 5.01
CA THR A 364 26.26 -1.49 4.03
C THR A 364 25.71 -0.07 3.93
N LEU A 365 25.48 0.58 5.07
CA LEU A 365 25.04 1.97 5.14
C LEU A 365 25.87 2.78 6.13
N SER A 366 26.39 3.92 5.68
CA SER A 366 27.08 4.91 6.51
C SER A 366 26.37 6.25 6.41
N VAL A 367 25.83 6.75 7.53
CA VAL A 367 25.11 8.04 7.57
C VAL A 367 25.67 8.96 8.64
N THR A 368 25.84 10.25 8.31
CA THR A 368 26.26 11.29 9.26
C THR A 368 25.35 12.51 9.24
N ASP A 369 25.07 13.09 10.42
CA ASP A 369 24.40 14.40 10.62
C ASP A 369 23.02 14.54 9.93
N SER A 370 22.21 13.47 9.90
CA SER A 370 20.95 13.42 9.14
C SER A 370 19.73 13.05 9.99
N GLN A 371 18.53 13.30 9.45
CA GLN A 371 17.28 12.65 9.86
C GLN A 371 17.07 11.41 8.99
N ILE A 372 16.81 10.26 9.61
CA ILE A 372 16.89 8.97 8.93
C ILE A 372 15.63 8.17 9.21
N VAL A 373 15.03 7.62 8.15
CA VAL A 373 13.87 6.72 8.21
C VAL A 373 14.15 5.48 7.37
N PHE A 374 14.14 4.31 8.01
CA PHE A 374 14.39 3.01 7.38
C PHE A 374 13.24 2.06 7.69
N VAL A 375 12.52 1.64 6.66
CA VAL A 375 11.34 0.77 6.81
C VAL A 375 11.47 -0.44 5.90
N ASN A 376 11.24 -1.65 6.43
CA ASN A 376 11.18 -2.89 5.63
C ASN A 376 12.46 -3.23 4.84
N ASN A 377 13.65 -2.92 5.34
CA ASN A 377 14.89 -3.17 4.60
C ASN A 377 15.61 -4.44 5.03
N THR A 378 16.30 -5.07 4.09
CA THR A 378 17.19 -6.21 4.35
C THR A 378 18.63 -5.85 3.97
N LEU A 379 19.53 -5.84 4.96
CA LEU A 379 20.94 -5.52 4.77
C LEU A 379 21.78 -6.79 4.99
N LEU A 380 22.46 -7.27 3.96
CA LEU A 380 23.13 -8.57 3.93
C LEU A 380 24.65 -8.46 3.79
N ASP A 381 25.36 -9.39 4.42
CA ASP A 381 26.79 -9.70 4.27
C ASP A 381 27.80 -8.58 4.61
N GLY A 382 27.33 -7.50 5.26
CA GLY A 382 28.18 -6.40 5.69
C GLY A 382 28.95 -6.71 6.97
N GLU A 383 30.18 -6.20 7.10
CA GLU A 383 30.93 -6.17 8.36
C GLU A 383 30.14 -5.39 9.43
N ILE A 384 29.63 -4.22 9.02
CA ILE A 384 28.70 -3.41 9.80
C ILE A 384 27.54 -3.00 8.90
N PRO A 385 26.41 -3.74 8.87
CA PRO A 385 25.28 -3.38 8.03
C PRO A 385 24.84 -1.93 8.21
N LEU A 386 24.69 -1.47 9.45
CA LEU A 386 24.22 -0.12 9.72
C LEU A 386 25.16 0.65 10.66
N LEU A 387 25.78 1.70 10.13
CA LEU A 387 26.62 2.64 10.86
C LEU A 387 26.02 4.05 10.78
N VAL A 388 25.68 4.62 11.95
CA VAL A 388 25.11 5.97 12.05
C VAL A 388 25.90 6.80 13.05
N ASP A 389 26.34 7.99 12.63
CA ASP A 389 27.08 8.93 13.45
C ASP A 389 26.34 10.29 13.55
N ALA A 390 26.24 10.82 14.76
CA ALA A 390 25.71 12.15 15.08
C ALA A 390 24.31 12.47 14.48
N SER A 391 23.39 11.51 14.45
CA SER A 391 22.05 11.74 13.89
C SER A 391 21.09 12.40 14.87
N THR A 392 20.34 13.37 14.37
CA THR A 392 19.36 14.11 15.20
C THR A 392 18.10 13.28 15.47
N ARG A 393 17.68 12.48 14.50
CA ARG A 393 16.55 11.56 14.60
C ARG A 393 16.77 10.34 13.72
N LEU A 394 16.64 9.16 14.30
CA LEU A 394 16.75 7.87 13.63
C LEU A 394 15.50 7.04 13.91
N ASN A 395 14.80 6.62 12.86
CA ASN A 395 13.68 5.68 12.96
C ASN A 395 13.95 4.45 12.10
N LEU A 396 14.03 3.29 12.73
CA LEU A 396 14.23 1.99 12.10
C LEU A 396 13.01 1.11 12.40
N THR A 397 12.28 0.67 11.38
CA THR A 397 11.08 -0.18 11.52
C THR A 397 11.15 -1.40 10.61
N ASN A 398 10.93 -2.60 11.15
CA ASN A 398 10.84 -3.84 10.36
C ASN A 398 12.09 -4.11 9.49
N ASN A 399 13.29 -3.96 10.04
CA ASN A 399 14.54 -4.16 9.30
C ASN A 399 15.24 -5.45 9.71
N VAL A 400 15.89 -6.11 8.76
CA VAL A 400 16.70 -7.32 8.98
C VAL A 400 18.16 -7.03 8.67
N LEU A 401 19.03 -7.25 9.65
CA LEU A 401 20.48 -7.01 9.54
C LEU A 401 21.24 -8.34 9.69
N ALA A 402 21.87 -8.81 8.61
CA ALA A 402 22.79 -9.93 8.65
C ALA A 402 24.24 -9.42 8.59
N ALA A 403 24.96 -9.52 9.70
CA ALA A 403 26.30 -8.96 9.88
C ALA A 403 27.38 -10.02 9.99
N SER A 404 28.56 -9.74 9.43
CA SER A 404 29.75 -10.57 9.62
C SER A 404 30.59 -10.17 10.85
N ASP A 405 30.34 -9.00 11.47
CA ASP A 405 30.94 -8.60 12.75
C ASP A 405 29.90 -7.94 13.69
N LEU A 406 29.40 -6.74 13.36
CA LEU A 406 28.48 -5.96 14.22
C LEU A 406 27.24 -5.52 13.45
N GLY A 407 26.03 -5.86 13.93
CA GLY A 407 24.76 -5.50 13.27
C GLY A 407 24.52 -4.00 13.13
N LEU A 408 24.42 -3.32 14.28
CA LEU A 408 24.08 -1.90 14.36
C LEU A 408 25.09 -1.14 15.21
N GLN A 409 25.65 -0.06 14.66
CA GLN A 409 26.48 0.88 15.42
C GLN A 409 25.91 2.30 15.37
N LEU A 410 25.66 2.87 16.56
CA LEU A 410 25.18 4.24 16.74
C LEU A 410 26.16 5.02 17.61
N THR A 411 26.55 6.22 17.17
CA THR A 411 27.39 7.14 17.97
C THR A 411 26.76 8.53 17.99
N GLY A 412 26.72 9.18 19.15
CA GLY A 412 26.37 10.60 19.25
C GLY A 412 24.94 10.98 18.82
N SER A 413 23.99 10.05 18.82
CA SER A 413 22.63 10.27 18.31
C SER A 413 21.65 10.70 19.41
N SER A 414 20.66 11.55 19.10
CA SER A 414 19.82 12.20 20.13
C SER A 414 18.39 11.68 20.29
N GLU A 415 17.78 11.18 19.22
CA GLU A 415 16.44 10.58 19.22
C GLU A 415 16.50 9.31 18.37
N VAL A 416 16.49 8.14 19.01
CA VAL A 416 16.61 6.83 18.33
C VAL A 416 15.38 5.98 18.64
N SER A 417 14.68 5.56 17.58
CA SER A 417 13.57 4.62 17.65
C SER A 417 13.89 3.40 16.78
N VAL A 418 13.80 2.21 17.37
CA VAL A 418 13.98 0.92 16.68
C VAL A 418 12.78 0.05 17.02
N ASN A 419 12.04 -0.40 16.02
CA ASN A 419 10.85 -1.23 16.19
C ASN A 419 10.91 -2.43 15.21
N ALA A 420 10.59 -3.63 15.69
CA ALA A 420 10.52 -4.85 14.87
C ALA A 420 11.83 -5.09 14.10
N MET A 421 12.95 -5.30 14.79
CA MET A 421 14.24 -5.48 14.13
C MET A 421 14.83 -6.85 14.43
N THR A 422 15.31 -7.55 13.40
CA THR A 422 16.02 -8.82 13.55
C THR A 422 17.50 -8.62 13.20
N ILE A 423 18.40 -9.07 14.07
CA ILE A 423 19.85 -8.97 13.87
C ILE A 423 20.51 -10.34 14.03
N GLU A 424 21.26 -10.76 13.00
CA GLU A 424 22.08 -11.96 13.03
C GLU A 424 23.55 -11.60 12.84
N GLY A 425 24.44 -12.16 13.67
CA GLY A 425 25.88 -11.96 13.51
C GLY A 425 26.67 -12.11 14.80
N PRO A 426 28.00 -11.90 14.79
CA PRO A 426 28.80 -12.08 15.99
C PRO A 426 28.44 -11.11 17.14
N ARG A 427 28.11 -9.86 16.82
CA ARG A 427 27.69 -8.82 17.75
C ARG A 427 26.42 -8.14 17.23
N GLY A 428 25.47 -7.87 18.12
CA GLY A 428 24.17 -7.29 17.75
C GLY A 428 24.23 -5.77 17.57
N ILE A 429 24.06 -5.05 18.67
CA ILE A 429 23.89 -3.60 18.72
C ILE A 429 24.96 -2.97 19.60
N ALA A 430 25.56 -1.86 19.15
CA ALA A 430 26.45 -1.05 19.96
C ALA A 430 26.11 0.44 19.85
N ILE A 431 25.84 1.06 20.99
CA ILE A 431 25.43 2.47 21.08
C ILE A 431 26.37 3.22 22.03
N TYR A 432 26.91 4.33 21.53
CA TYR A 432 27.87 5.17 22.24
C TYR A 432 27.39 6.62 22.31
N ASP A 433 27.56 7.26 23.47
CA ASP A 433 27.42 8.71 23.66
C ASP A 433 26.09 9.28 23.13
N SER A 434 25.00 8.51 23.27
CA SER A 434 23.68 8.80 22.67
C SER A 434 22.61 9.06 23.74
N GLN A 435 21.49 9.65 23.33
CA GLN A 435 20.39 10.07 24.21
C GLN A 435 19.05 9.59 23.65
N GLN A 436 18.07 9.41 24.53
CA GLN A 436 16.67 9.07 24.21
C GLN A 436 16.52 7.93 23.19
N ILE A 437 16.78 6.71 23.66
CA ILE A 437 16.70 5.50 22.85
C ILE A 437 15.41 4.73 23.20
N VAL A 438 14.68 4.29 22.20
CA VAL A 438 13.50 3.42 22.35
C VAL A 438 13.65 2.23 21.43
N PHE A 439 13.74 1.03 22.00
CA PHE A 439 13.71 -0.24 21.28
C PHE A 439 12.42 -0.97 21.61
N GLU A 440 11.78 -1.56 20.61
CA GLU A 440 10.52 -2.29 20.74
C GLU A 440 10.52 -3.50 19.81
N ASN A 441 10.22 -4.70 20.31
CA ASN A 441 10.18 -5.94 19.52
C ASN A 441 11.48 -6.16 18.73
N VAL A 442 12.62 -6.18 19.43
CA VAL A 442 13.94 -6.36 18.80
C VAL A 442 14.48 -7.73 19.15
N GLU A 443 14.84 -8.51 18.13
CA GLU A 443 15.36 -9.85 18.27
C GLU A 443 16.81 -9.92 17.76
N PHE A 444 17.68 -10.58 18.51
CA PHE A 444 19.04 -10.86 18.04
C PHE A 444 19.59 -12.22 18.48
N SER A 445 20.27 -12.88 17.56
CA SER A 445 21.03 -14.12 17.83
C SER A 445 22.50 -13.87 17.55
N THR A 446 23.30 -13.81 18.61
CA THR A 446 24.69 -13.35 18.53
C THR A 446 25.67 -14.27 19.24
N THR A 447 26.96 -14.15 18.93
CA THR A 447 27.98 -15.02 19.55
C THR A 447 28.68 -14.41 20.76
N ASN A 448 28.70 -13.07 20.90
CA ASN A 448 29.55 -12.39 21.90
C ASN A 448 28.84 -11.28 22.70
N VAL A 449 28.19 -10.32 22.05
CA VAL A 449 27.44 -9.28 22.76
C VAL A 449 26.16 -9.01 21.99
N GLY A 450 25.04 -9.08 22.69
CA GLY A 450 23.74 -8.72 22.18
C GLY A 450 23.64 -7.22 21.97
N THR A 451 23.36 -6.48 23.04
CA THR A 451 23.26 -5.02 23.07
C THR A 451 24.29 -4.41 24.02
N LEU A 452 25.13 -3.53 23.49
CA LEU A 452 26.07 -2.70 24.25
C LEU A 452 25.58 -1.25 24.30
N LEU A 453 25.31 -0.75 25.50
CA LEU A 453 25.02 0.67 25.76
C LEU A 453 26.17 1.29 26.55
N SER A 454 26.77 2.36 26.02
CA SER A 454 27.88 3.06 26.67
C SER A 454 27.65 4.57 26.69
N ASN A 455 27.67 5.17 27.88
CA ASN A 455 27.41 6.60 28.08
C ASN A 455 26.03 7.04 27.55
N VAL A 456 25.00 6.21 27.75
CA VAL A 456 23.61 6.49 27.35
C VAL A 456 22.86 7.14 28.51
N THR A 457 22.16 8.24 28.25
CA THR A 457 21.51 9.05 29.30
C THR A 457 20.04 8.72 29.56
N LYS A 458 19.37 8.09 28.59
CA LYS A 458 17.99 7.62 28.70
C LYS A 458 17.72 6.55 27.65
N ALA A 459 17.22 5.39 28.05
CA ALA A 459 16.77 4.36 27.12
C ALA A 459 15.58 3.57 27.66
N VAL A 460 14.71 3.09 26.78
CA VAL A 460 13.63 2.16 27.09
C VAL A 460 13.70 1.02 26.08
N LEU A 461 13.81 -0.20 26.57
CA LEU A 461 13.85 -1.41 25.76
C LEU A 461 12.61 -2.23 26.12
N LEU A 462 11.68 -2.38 25.18
CA LEU A 462 10.42 -3.09 25.33
C LEU A 462 10.46 -4.37 24.50
N ASP A 463 10.21 -5.51 25.12
CA ASP A 463 10.15 -6.82 24.45
C ASP A 463 11.36 -7.07 23.55
N VAL A 464 12.55 -6.92 24.15
CA VAL A 464 13.82 -7.17 23.46
C VAL A 464 14.32 -8.57 23.82
N GLU A 465 14.44 -9.42 22.80
CA GLU A 465 14.84 -10.82 22.95
C GLU A 465 16.24 -11.04 22.39
N GLY A 466 17.07 -11.75 23.15
CA GLY A 466 18.47 -11.89 22.83
C GLY A 466 19.09 -13.19 23.29
N GLU A 467 19.77 -13.86 22.37
CA GLU A 467 20.58 -15.05 22.65
C GLU A 467 22.08 -14.76 22.41
N THR A 468 22.94 -15.11 23.38
CA THR A 468 24.40 -15.05 23.24
C THR A 468 25.08 -16.38 23.56
N SER A 469 25.99 -16.85 22.69
CA SER A 469 26.81 -18.04 23.01
C SER A 469 28.01 -17.76 23.95
N ALA A 470 28.41 -16.49 24.05
CA ALA A 470 29.46 -15.98 24.93
C ALA A 470 29.15 -14.51 25.21
N GLY A 471 29.67 -13.97 26.31
CA GLY A 471 29.45 -12.59 26.76
C GLY A 471 28.01 -12.26 27.14
N ALA A 472 27.73 -10.96 27.31
CA ALA A 472 26.47 -10.48 27.87
C ALA A 472 25.41 -10.20 26.79
N VAL A 473 24.17 -10.61 27.04
CA VAL A 473 23.01 -10.26 26.20
C VAL A 473 22.78 -8.75 26.27
N PHE A 474 22.70 -8.19 27.48
CA PHE A 474 22.64 -6.74 27.71
C PHE A 474 23.87 -6.28 28.49
N ASN A 475 24.65 -5.35 27.92
CA ASN A 475 25.88 -4.83 28.51
C ASN A 475 25.81 -3.31 28.60
N MET A 476 25.69 -2.78 29.81
CA MET A 476 25.47 -1.37 30.06
C MET A 476 26.61 -0.76 30.88
N ARG A 477 27.19 0.32 30.36
CA ARG A 477 28.36 0.98 30.95
C ARG A 477 28.14 2.48 31.05
N ASN A 478 28.32 3.03 32.25
CA ASN A 478 28.15 4.47 32.52
C ASN A 478 26.80 5.01 32.01
N CYS A 479 25.73 4.22 32.15
CA CYS A 479 24.40 4.58 31.67
C CYS A 479 23.53 5.15 32.80
N SER A 480 22.58 6.00 32.46
CA SER A 480 21.56 6.50 33.38
C SER A 480 20.16 6.34 32.81
N SER A 481 19.16 6.12 33.67
CA SER A 481 17.74 6.13 33.27
C SER A 481 17.43 5.16 32.12
N VAL A 482 17.84 3.90 32.28
CA VAL A 482 17.60 2.84 31.27
C VAL A 482 16.71 1.75 31.85
N GLY A 483 15.53 1.56 31.27
CA GLY A 483 14.61 0.47 31.62
C GLY A 483 14.57 -0.60 30.53
N ILE A 484 14.56 -1.87 30.95
CA ILE A 484 14.32 -3.04 30.09
C ILE A 484 13.03 -3.69 30.61
N VAL A 485 12.02 -3.83 29.77
CA VAL A 485 10.69 -4.31 30.15
C VAL A 485 10.25 -5.42 29.19
N GLY A 486 9.93 -6.59 29.72
CA GLY A 486 9.53 -7.75 28.91
C GLY A 486 10.67 -8.35 28.06
N GLY A 487 10.38 -9.43 27.34
CA GLY A 487 11.37 -10.13 26.51
C GLY A 487 12.26 -11.13 27.26
N GLN A 488 13.29 -11.62 26.56
CA GLN A 488 14.12 -12.75 26.99
C GLN A 488 15.62 -12.46 26.87
N ALA A 489 16.40 -12.93 27.84
CA ALA A 489 17.87 -12.87 27.81
C ALA A 489 18.47 -14.25 28.11
N THR A 490 18.98 -14.92 27.07
CA THR A 490 19.62 -16.24 27.19
C THR A 490 21.11 -16.18 26.81
N GLY A 491 22.02 -16.67 27.65
CA GLY A 491 23.45 -16.73 27.26
C GLY A 491 24.46 -16.89 28.38
N GLU A 492 25.72 -16.48 28.18
CA GLU A 492 26.75 -16.58 29.22
C GLU A 492 26.44 -15.65 30.41
N VAL A 493 26.09 -14.40 30.11
CA VAL A 493 25.57 -13.43 31.07
C VAL A 493 24.29 -12.82 30.50
N GLY A 494 23.20 -12.80 31.26
CA GLY A 494 21.96 -12.16 30.81
C GLY A 494 22.15 -10.64 30.77
N ILE A 495 22.23 -10.02 31.94
CA ILE A 495 22.35 -8.57 32.07
C ILE A 495 23.62 -8.21 32.85
N LEU A 496 24.44 -7.32 32.30
CA LEU A 496 25.67 -6.80 32.91
C LEU A 496 25.63 -5.27 33.01
N LEU A 497 25.62 -4.75 34.24
CA LEU A 497 25.64 -3.31 34.54
C LEU A 497 26.95 -2.91 35.20
N THR A 498 27.56 -1.82 34.73
CA THR A 498 28.75 -1.22 35.34
C THR A 498 28.62 0.30 35.38
N ASN A 499 28.81 0.90 36.57
CA ASN A 499 28.70 2.35 36.78
C ASN A 499 27.36 2.93 36.30
N CYS A 500 26.25 2.23 36.53
CA CYS A 500 24.93 2.64 36.07
C CYS A 500 24.11 3.28 37.21
N THR A 501 23.15 4.14 36.84
CA THR A 501 22.29 4.84 37.80
C THR A 501 20.85 4.85 37.32
N THR A 502 19.87 4.58 38.20
CA THR A 502 18.43 4.58 37.82
C THR A 502 18.17 3.66 36.62
N CYS A 503 18.51 2.37 36.72
CA CYS A 503 18.25 1.41 35.66
C CYS A 503 17.38 0.26 36.17
N SER A 504 16.52 -0.31 35.33
CA SER A 504 15.64 -1.41 35.71
C SER A 504 15.59 -2.54 34.69
N ALA A 505 15.31 -3.75 35.18
CA ALA A 505 14.88 -4.90 34.40
C ALA A 505 13.55 -5.40 34.98
N GLU A 506 12.50 -5.40 34.18
CA GLU A 506 11.11 -5.58 34.61
C GLU A 506 10.41 -6.64 33.77
N SER A 507 9.72 -7.59 34.39
CA SER A 507 8.96 -8.66 33.70
C SER A 507 9.80 -9.46 32.67
N MET A 508 11.10 -9.61 32.91
CA MET A 508 12.03 -10.31 32.00
C MET A 508 12.05 -11.81 32.27
N THR A 509 12.31 -12.62 31.24
CA THR A 509 12.80 -14.00 31.41
C THR A 509 14.30 -14.07 31.16
N ILE A 510 15.08 -14.43 32.18
CA ILE A 510 16.55 -14.41 32.13
C ILE A 510 17.09 -15.80 32.48
N ALA A 511 17.82 -16.40 31.54
CA ALA A 511 18.49 -17.69 31.75
C ALA A 511 19.97 -17.59 31.34
N ALA A 512 20.89 -17.85 32.26
CA ALA A 512 22.32 -17.69 31.95
C ALA A 512 23.22 -18.80 32.47
N ASP A 513 24.37 -18.98 31.80
CA ASP A 513 25.36 -20.00 32.19
C ASP A 513 26.25 -19.56 33.36
N GLN A 514 26.57 -18.26 33.48
CA GLN A 514 27.45 -17.73 34.53
C GLN A 514 26.71 -16.81 35.50
N ALA A 515 26.12 -15.73 34.99
CA ALA A 515 25.39 -14.76 35.81
C ALA A 515 24.14 -14.29 35.09
N ALA A 516 22.96 -14.50 35.67
CA ALA A 516 21.74 -14.01 35.05
C ALA A 516 21.71 -12.47 35.06
N VAL A 517 21.97 -11.86 36.23
CA VAL A 517 22.17 -10.42 36.36
C VAL A 517 23.41 -10.14 37.20
N SER A 518 24.33 -9.35 36.65
CA SER A 518 25.55 -8.91 37.33
C SER A 518 25.65 -7.40 37.33
N VAL A 519 25.74 -6.80 38.52
CA VAL A 519 25.71 -5.34 38.71
C VAL A 519 26.91 -4.92 39.54
N THR A 520 27.66 -3.94 39.04
CA THR A 520 28.86 -3.42 39.72
C THR A 520 28.88 -1.90 39.78
N ASN A 521 29.28 -1.35 40.94
CA ASN A 521 29.46 0.09 41.18
C ASN A 521 28.27 0.95 40.73
N SER A 522 27.06 0.53 41.04
CA SER A 522 25.82 1.14 40.50
C SER A 522 24.86 1.53 41.63
N THR A 523 23.86 2.36 41.34
CA THR A 523 22.87 2.80 42.34
C THR A 523 21.48 2.94 41.72
N ALA A 524 20.43 2.77 42.52
CA ALA A 524 19.04 2.81 42.06
C ALA A 524 18.79 1.81 40.92
N ILE A 525 19.10 0.54 41.17
CA ILE A 525 18.86 -0.55 40.24
C ILE A 525 17.57 -1.28 40.64
N GLY A 526 16.66 -1.49 39.68
CA GLY A 526 15.40 -2.22 39.89
C GLY A 526 15.42 -3.58 39.20
N ILE A 527 15.07 -4.65 39.92
CA ILE A 527 14.74 -5.96 39.34
C ILE A 527 13.31 -6.28 39.78
N VAL A 528 12.37 -6.29 38.83
CA VAL A 528 10.92 -6.30 39.13
C VAL A 528 10.23 -7.42 38.36
N GLY A 529 9.42 -8.24 39.02
CA GLY A 529 8.51 -9.18 38.35
C GLY A 529 9.19 -10.18 37.40
N SER A 530 10.49 -10.44 37.54
CA SER A 530 11.27 -11.17 36.53
C SER A 530 11.46 -12.64 36.90
N THR A 531 11.51 -13.51 35.90
CA THR A 531 11.83 -14.94 36.06
C THR A 531 13.30 -15.18 35.74
N ILE A 532 14.07 -15.69 36.71
CA ILE A 532 15.52 -15.71 36.67
C ILE A 532 16.02 -17.12 37.02
N SER A 533 16.87 -17.67 36.15
CA SER A 533 17.56 -18.94 36.38
C SER A 533 19.02 -18.86 35.91
N SER A 534 19.91 -19.62 36.55
CA SER A 534 21.34 -19.61 36.20
C SER A 534 22.08 -20.88 36.56
N ASN A 535 22.98 -21.34 35.68
CA ASN A 535 23.87 -22.47 35.95
C ASN A 535 25.04 -22.13 36.89
N TYR A 536 25.14 -20.89 37.38
CA TYR A 536 26.10 -20.52 38.42
C TYR A 536 25.52 -19.54 39.44
N SER A 537 25.52 -18.22 39.21
CA SER A 537 24.92 -17.23 40.11
C SER A 537 23.71 -16.57 39.44
N ALA A 538 22.56 -16.45 40.10
CA ALA A 538 21.43 -15.72 39.53
C ALA A 538 21.69 -14.22 39.59
N LEU A 539 21.65 -13.62 40.78
CA LEU A 539 21.84 -12.19 41.00
C LEU A 539 23.15 -11.93 41.74
N PHE A 540 24.09 -11.21 41.12
CA PHE A 540 25.37 -10.84 41.72
C PHE A 540 25.57 -9.32 41.76
N PHE A 541 25.54 -8.74 42.96
CA PHE A 541 25.59 -7.29 43.17
C PHE A 541 26.83 -6.91 43.99
N GLU A 542 27.72 -6.11 43.43
CA GLU A 542 28.95 -5.63 44.08
C GLU A 542 29.04 -4.10 44.06
N ASN A 543 29.14 -3.49 45.25
CA ASN A 543 29.07 -2.03 45.43
C ASN A 543 27.80 -1.42 44.82
N VAL A 544 26.65 -2.03 45.12
CA VAL A 544 25.32 -1.60 44.64
C VAL A 544 24.52 -1.02 45.79
N ASN A 545 23.93 0.17 45.60
CA ASN A 545 23.22 0.85 46.68
C ASN A 545 21.87 1.42 46.24
N ASP A 546 20.99 1.65 47.21
CA ASP A 546 19.69 2.30 47.00
C ASP A 546 18.84 1.60 45.91
N SER A 547 18.94 0.27 45.84
CA SER A 547 18.35 -0.58 44.78
C SER A 547 17.22 -1.46 45.32
N GLU A 548 16.35 -1.94 44.43
CA GLU A 548 15.15 -2.70 44.78
C GLU A 548 15.04 -3.98 43.95
N ILE A 549 14.73 -5.09 44.62
CA ILE A 549 14.42 -6.39 43.99
C ILE A 549 13.04 -6.82 44.50
N VAL A 550 12.06 -6.90 43.61
CA VAL A 550 10.65 -7.14 44.00
C VAL A 550 9.91 -8.07 43.06
N GLY A 551 9.04 -8.92 43.62
CA GLY A 551 8.07 -9.72 42.86
C GLY A 551 8.70 -10.74 41.90
N SER A 552 9.98 -11.07 42.06
CA SER A 552 10.73 -11.86 41.09
C SER A 552 10.85 -13.33 41.51
N LEU A 553 10.85 -14.23 40.54
CA LEU A 553 11.09 -15.67 40.73
C LEU A 553 12.55 -15.98 40.40
N VAL A 554 13.32 -16.41 41.39
CA VAL A 554 14.71 -16.85 41.23
C VAL A 554 14.81 -18.33 41.55
N SER A 555 15.06 -19.16 40.54
CA SER A 555 15.02 -20.62 40.70
C SER A 555 16.22 -21.33 40.07
N TYR A 556 16.46 -22.58 40.52
CA TYR A 556 17.43 -23.52 39.93
C TYR A 556 18.86 -22.98 39.79
N CYS A 557 19.37 -22.32 40.83
CA CYS A 557 20.71 -21.73 40.82
C CYS A 557 21.77 -22.70 41.34
N ALA A 558 22.91 -22.82 40.64
CA ALA A 558 23.99 -23.71 41.09
C ALA A 558 24.83 -23.16 42.28
N THR A 559 24.63 -21.89 42.65
CA THR A 559 25.21 -21.28 43.85
C THR A 559 24.11 -20.60 44.67
N TYR A 560 24.17 -19.27 44.82
CA TYR A 560 23.20 -18.45 45.56
C TYR A 560 22.14 -17.90 44.61
N GLY A 561 20.93 -17.67 45.13
CA GLY A 561 19.88 -16.93 44.42
C GLY A 561 20.26 -15.45 44.25
N LEU A 562 20.51 -14.78 45.37
CA LEU A 562 20.98 -13.40 45.44
C LEU A 562 22.24 -13.28 46.31
N ARG A 563 23.29 -12.69 45.75
CA ARG A 563 24.53 -12.36 46.46
C ARG A 563 24.79 -10.86 46.45
N LEU A 564 24.85 -10.27 47.65
CA LEU A 564 25.17 -8.86 47.88
C LEU A 564 26.55 -8.72 48.55
N ARG A 565 27.40 -7.92 47.92
CA ARG A 565 28.77 -7.65 48.39
C ARG A 565 29.04 -6.14 48.46
N ASN A 566 29.49 -5.65 49.61
CA ASN A 566 29.72 -4.21 49.88
C ASN A 566 28.55 -3.32 49.41
N SER A 567 27.32 -3.79 49.59
CA SER A 567 26.10 -3.19 49.02
C SER A 567 25.16 -2.80 50.15
N SER A 568 24.65 -1.56 50.14
CA SER A 568 23.90 -0.99 51.26
C SER A 568 22.63 -0.25 50.83
N ASN A 569 21.67 -0.10 51.75
CA ASN A 569 20.38 0.55 51.50
C ASN A 569 19.55 -0.10 50.38
N ASN A 570 19.65 -1.42 50.19
CA ASN A 570 18.84 -2.12 49.20
C ASN A 570 17.60 -2.75 49.85
N THR A 571 16.50 -2.83 49.11
CA THR A 571 15.22 -3.45 49.55
C THR A 571 14.92 -4.67 48.70
N ILE A 572 14.69 -5.82 49.34
CA ILE A 572 14.45 -7.11 48.67
C ILE A 572 13.13 -7.67 49.22
N HIS A 573 12.06 -7.69 48.43
CA HIS A 573 10.75 -8.11 48.96
C HIS A 573 9.80 -8.76 47.96
N GLY A 574 8.84 -9.56 48.44
CA GLY A 574 7.86 -10.20 47.58
C GLY A 574 8.46 -11.19 46.56
N ASN A 575 9.69 -11.68 46.77
CA ASN A 575 10.37 -12.56 45.81
C ASN A 575 10.21 -14.03 46.20
N VAL A 576 10.13 -14.90 45.19
CA VAL A 576 10.24 -16.35 45.38
C VAL A 576 11.66 -16.77 45.03
N ILE A 577 12.41 -17.28 46.00
CA ILE A 577 13.78 -17.75 45.78
C ILE A 577 13.86 -19.21 46.18
N GLU A 578 14.08 -20.07 45.19
CA GLU A 578 13.97 -21.51 45.39
C GLU A 578 15.02 -22.35 44.66
N ASN A 579 15.20 -23.58 45.14
CA ASN A 579 16.01 -24.61 44.48
C ASN A 579 17.46 -24.17 44.19
N CYS A 580 18.02 -23.28 45.03
CA CYS A 580 19.43 -22.89 44.97
C CYS A 580 20.31 -23.94 45.67
N THR A 581 21.47 -24.26 45.10
CA THR A 581 22.40 -25.24 45.69
C THR A 581 23.00 -24.74 47.00
N LEU A 582 23.16 -23.42 47.15
CA LEU A 582 23.55 -22.73 48.39
C LEU A 582 22.37 -21.89 48.92
N GLU A 583 22.63 -20.95 49.82
CA GLU A 583 21.61 -20.07 50.40
C GLU A 583 20.86 -19.25 49.34
N GLY A 584 19.58 -18.99 49.58
CA GLY A 584 18.74 -18.17 48.69
C GLY A 584 19.23 -16.72 48.66
N ILE A 585 19.44 -16.12 49.84
CA ILE A 585 19.99 -14.76 49.98
C ILE A 585 21.29 -14.82 50.80
N PHE A 586 22.36 -14.25 50.25
CA PHE A 586 23.70 -14.25 50.82
C PHE A 586 24.29 -12.83 50.90
N LEU A 587 24.43 -12.31 52.11
CA LEU A 587 25.05 -11.00 52.39
C LEU A 587 26.47 -11.20 52.92
N GLU A 588 27.45 -10.66 52.22
CA GLU A 588 28.87 -10.73 52.62
C GLU A 588 29.56 -9.36 52.60
N ASP A 589 30.74 -9.33 53.24
CA ASP A 589 31.54 -8.13 53.43
C ASP A 589 30.72 -6.99 54.10
N SER A 590 31.06 -5.72 53.86
CA SER A 590 30.40 -4.56 54.50
C SER A 590 29.04 -4.22 53.88
N SER A 591 28.19 -5.23 53.64
CA SER A 591 26.82 -5.05 53.12
C SER A 591 25.87 -4.76 54.28
N ASN A 592 25.49 -3.49 54.46
CA ASN A 592 24.78 -3.01 55.65
C ASN A 592 23.48 -2.29 55.30
N ASP A 593 22.61 -2.12 56.29
CA ASP A 593 21.40 -1.29 56.19
C ASP A 593 20.47 -1.71 55.03
N ASN A 594 20.45 -3.01 54.67
CA ASN A 594 19.51 -3.57 53.70
C ASN A 594 18.25 -4.10 54.40
N VAL A 595 17.13 -4.16 53.68
CA VAL A 595 15.81 -4.59 54.21
C VAL A 595 15.25 -5.74 53.38
N MET A 596 14.86 -6.83 54.03
CA MET A 596 14.31 -8.04 53.43
C MET A 596 13.01 -8.47 54.11
N TYR A 597 11.89 -8.52 53.38
CA TYR A 597 10.57 -8.93 53.91
C TYR A 597 9.72 -9.56 52.79
N GLU A 598 8.69 -10.33 53.12
CA GLU A 598 7.79 -10.98 52.15
C GLU A 598 8.50 -11.88 51.10
N ASN A 599 9.70 -12.36 51.38
CA ASN A 599 10.37 -13.30 50.48
C ASN A 599 10.01 -14.74 50.85
N TYR A 600 9.72 -15.56 49.83
CA TYR A 600 9.41 -16.98 49.97
C TYR A 600 10.65 -17.82 49.65
N LEU A 601 11.24 -18.41 50.70
CA LEU A 601 12.52 -19.10 50.63
C LEU A 601 12.34 -20.61 50.86
N GLN A 602 12.44 -21.40 49.78
CA GLN A 602 12.32 -22.86 49.86
C GLN A 602 13.39 -23.62 49.10
N HIS A 603 13.70 -24.84 49.57
CA HIS A 603 14.57 -25.78 48.86
C HIS A 603 16.00 -25.28 48.60
N ASN A 604 16.39 -24.16 49.21
CA ASN A 604 17.74 -23.62 49.11
C ASN A 604 18.66 -24.34 50.10
N ASN A 605 19.93 -24.54 49.71
CA ASN A 605 20.96 -25.19 50.52
C ASN A 605 20.47 -26.51 51.16
N HIS A 606 19.70 -27.31 50.40
CA HIS A 606 19.09 -28.55 50.89
C HIS A 606 18.29 -28.38 52.20
N ASN A 607 17.53 -27.28 52.32
CA ASN A 607 16.73 -26.92 53.50
C ASN A 607 17.54 -26.72 54.80
N SER A 608 18.87 -26.59 54.71
CA SER A 608 19.73 -26.45 55.90
C SER A 608 19.80 -25.01 56.41
N SER A 609 20.09 -24.06 55.52
CA SER A 609 20.07 -22.62 55.81
C SER A 609 19.50 -21.90 54.61
N GLN A 610 18.36 -21.23 54.75
CA GLN A 610 17.76 -20.48 53.65
C GLN A 610 18.51 -19.18 53.33
N VAL A 611 19.17 -18.60 54.34
CA VAL A 611 19.76 -17.26 54.28
C VAL A 611 21.10 -17.21 55.02
N PHE A 612 21.94 -16.24 54.67
CA PHE A 612 23.22 -15.97 55.34
C PHE A 612 23.50 -14.47 55.39
N ASP A 613 23.88 -13.97 56.57
CA ASP A 613 24.13 -12.53 56.82
C ASP A 613 25.42 -12.31 57.63
N GLU A 614 26.46 -11.80 56.99
CA GLU A 614 27.70 -11.31 57.64
C GLU A 614 27.71 -9.79 57.87
N GLY A 615 26.68 -9.08 57.41
CA GLY A 615 26.58 -7.63 57.47
C GLY A 615 26.12 -7.10 58.83
N SER A 616 25.99 -5.78 58.92
CA SER A 616 25.49 -5.07 60.12
C SER A 616 24.25 -4.27 59.78
N ASN A 617 23.31 -4.18 60.73
CA ASN A 617 22.04 -3.43 60.61
C ASN A 617 21.15 -3.84 59.42
N ASN A 618 21.30 -5.06 58.90
CA ASN A 618 20.33 -5.59 57.94
C ASN A 618 19.04 -5.98 58.69
N GLN A 619 17.89 -5.65 58.11
CA GLN A 619 16.56 -5.95 58.64
C GLN A 619 15.96 -7.10 57.83
N TRP A 620 15.47 -8.12 58.53
CA TRP A 620 14.81 -9.28 57.92
C TRP A 620 13.28 -9.24 58.12
N ASP A 621 12.76 -8.06 58.46
CA ASP A 621 11.34 -7.75 58.54
C ASP A 621 11.14 -6.26 58.24
N ASN A 622 9.91 -5.84 57.94
CA ASN A 622 9.55 -4.43 57.78
C ASN A 622 8.99 -3.79 59.07
N GLY A 623 9.10 -4.47 60.20
CA GLY A 623 8.53 -4.08 61.49
C GLY A 623 7.11 -4.60 61.76
N THR A 624 6.44 -5.16 60.76
CA THR A 624 5.11 -5.80 60.88
C THR A 624 5.02 -7.16 60.21
N LEU A 625 5.89 -7.45 59.24
CA LEU A 625 5.87 -8.66 58.44
C LEU A 625 7.30 -9.04 58.04
N GLY A 626 7.58 -10.33 58.12
CA GLY A 626 8.87 -10.95 57.83
C GLY A 626 8.84 -11.75 56.54
N ASN A 627 9.63 -12.82 56.48
CA ASN A 627 9.79 -13.71 55.34
C ASN A 627 9.20 -15.10 55.65
N TRP A 628 8.93 -15.85 54.59
CA TRP A 628 8.56 -17.26 54.71
C TRP A 628 9.78 -18.15 54.50
N TYR A 629 9.96 -19.13 55.38
CA TYR A 629 11.07 -20.09 55.32
C TYR A 629 10.55 -21.52 55.41
N CYS A 630 10.90 -22.37 54.44
CA CYS A 630 10.47 -23.78 54.45
C CYS A 630 11.00 -24.61 55.64
N ASN A 631 11.97 -24.08 56.40
CA ASN A 631 12.54 -24.71 57.58
C ASN A 631 12.10 -24.03 58.90
N TYR A 632 11.16 -23.07 58.85
CA TYR A 632 10.54 -22.50 60.03
C TYR A 632 9.42 -23.40 60.55
N ASN A 633 9.31 -23.51 61.87
CA ASN A 633 8.37 -24.43 62.54
C ASN A 633 7.74 -23.81 63.81
N GLY A 634 7.68 -22.48 63.87
CA GLY A 634 7.02 -21.78 64.97
C GLY A 634 5.50 -21.95 64.91
N SER A 635 4.85 -21.69 66.05
CA SER A 635 3.40 -21.65 66.15
C SER A 635 2.87 -20.24 65.85
N ASP A 636 1.64 -20.17 65.37
CA ASP A 636 0.84 -18.95 65.28
C ASP A 636 -0.33 -19.11 66.27
N LEU A 637 -0.13 -18.65 67.51
CA LEU A 637 -1.10 -18.85 68.59
C LEU A 637 -2.25 -17.83 68.59
N ASP A 638 -2.08 -16.68 67.93
CA ASP A 638 -3.11 -15.65 67.78
C ASP A 638 -3.76 -15.61 66.39
N HIS A 639 -3.33 -16.50 65.48
CA HIS A 639 -3.90 -16.76 64.16
C HIS A 639 -3.87 -15.52 63.26
N ASP A 640 -2.79 -14.75 63.32
CA ASP A 640 -2.61 -13.58 62.45
C ASP A 640 -1.74 -13.87 61.21
N GLY A 641 -1.39 -15.15 61.00
CA GLY A 641 -0.54 -15.62 59.91
C GLY A 641 0.95 -15.39 60.18
N ILE A 642 1.31 -14.89 61.37
CA ILE A 642 2.69 -14.60 61.78
C ILE A 642 3.09 -15.52 62.94
N GLY A 643 4.27 -16.09 62.84
CA GLY A 643 4.81 -16.96 63.88
C GLY A 643 5.24 -16.18 65.12
N ASP A 644 4.86 -16.68 66.30
CA ASP A 644 5.16 -16.08 67.61
C ASP A 644 6.65 -16.10 67.99
N GLU A 645 7.44 -16.99 67.35
CA GLU A 645 8.86 -17.18 67.65
C GLU A 645 9.74 -16.64 66.51
N PRO A 646 10.71 -15.74 66.79
CA PRO A 646 11.57 -15.18 65.75
C PRO A 646 12.41 -16.23 64.99
N TYR A 647 12.62 -16.02 63.70
CA TYR A 647 13.57 -16.81 62.90
C TYR A 647 14.99 -16.21 63.02
N ILE A 648 15.96 -17.03 63.44
CA ILE A 648 17.33 -16.58 63.69
C ILE A 648 18.17 -16.66 62.40
N VAL A 649 18.73 -15.51 61.97
CA VAL A 649 19.62 -15.43 60.82
C VAL A 649 21.09 -15.51 61.27
N SER A 650 21.83 -16.47 60.71
CA SER A 650 23.25 -16.70 61.04
C SER A 650 24.19 -16.14 59.96
N PRO A 651 25.43 -15.70 60.29
CA PRO A 651 26.05 -15.59 61.62
C PRO A 651 25.94 -14.22 62.33
N SER A 652 25.31 -13.19 61.75
CA SER A 652 25.27 -11.80 62.27
C SER A 652 24.53 -11.59 63.60
N ASN A 653 23.73 -12.56 64.06
CA ASN A 653 22.66 -12.39 65.07
C ASN A 653 21.51 -11.48 64.60
N SER A 654 21.36 -11.25 63.29
CA SER A 654 20.12 -10.70 62.73
C SER A 654 18.97 -11.68 62.99
N VAL A 655 17.76 -11.15 63.10
CA VAL A 655 16.54 -11.95 63.33
C VAL A 655 15.42 -11.39 62.48
N ASP A 656 14.57 -12.29 62.01
CA ASP A 656 13.25 -11.96 61.48
C ASP A 656 12.26 -12.14 62.64
N HIS A 657 11.62 -11.05 63.06
CA HIS A 657 10.70 -11.07 64.20
C HIS A 657 9.28 -11.53 63.83
N TYR A 658 8.94 -11.58 62.55
CA TYR A 658 7.57 -11.79 62.08
C TYR A 658 7.51 -12.82 60.92
N PRO A 659 8.05 -14.04 61.09
CA PRO A 659 8.04 -15.07 60.04
C PRO A 659 6.60 -15.53 59.71
N ILE A 660 6.32 -15.86 58.44
CA ILE A 660 4.96 -16.19 57.96
C ILE A 660 4.58 -17.68 58.19
N VAL A 661 3.30 -17.99 58.53
CA VAL A 661 2.67 -19.34 58.75
C VAL A 661 1.43 -19.54 57.81
N ILE A 662 1.02 -20.78 57.45
CA ILE A 662 0.03 -21.09 56.38
C ILE A 662 -1.31 -21.66 56.93
N ASP A 663 -2.41 -21.24 56.30
CA ASP A 663 -3.81 -21.74 56.32
C ASP A 663 -4.13 -22.05 54.84
N GLU A 664 -4.20 -23.33 54.47
CA GLU A 664 -3.98 -23.78 53.09
C GLU A 664 -5.22 -23.61 52.20
N ASP A 665 -6.43 -23.55 52.76
CA ASP A 665 -7.67 -23.23 52.06
C ASP A 665 -8.34 -21.90 52.52
N ASN A 666 -7.80 -21.25 53.56
CA ASN A 666 -8.22 -19.92 54.04
C ASN A 666 -9.70 -19.82 54.44
N ASP A 667 -10.28 -20.89 54.96
CA ASP A 667 -11.66 -20.92 55.46
C ASP A 667 -11.80 -20.35 56.89
N ALA A 668 -10.68 -19.84 57.43
CA ALA A 668 -10.49 -19.37 58.81
C ALA A 668 -10.39 -20.49 59.87
N VAL A 669 -10.23 -21.74 59.42
CA VAL A 669 -9.96 -22.92 60.21
C VAL A 669 -8.63 -23.51 59.74
N ASN A 670 -7.52 -23.22 60.43
CA ASN A 670 -6.20 -23.74 60.00
C ASN A 670 -6.16 -25.27 59.81
N ASP A 671 -5.26 -25.75 58.95
CA ASP A 671 -5.10 -27.16 58.53
C ASP A 671 -5.08 -28.17 59.70
N TYR A 672 -4.67 -27.73 60.89
CA TYR A 672 -4.60 -28.55 62.09
C TYR A 672 -5.95 -28.69 62.82
N THR A 673 -6.82 -27.69 62.74
CA THR A 673 -8.12 -27.62 63.43
C THR A 673 -9.20 -28.43 62.72
N GLU A 674 -9.18 -28.44 61.40
CA GLU A 674 -10.12 -29.13 60.52
C GLU A 674 -10.10 -30.65 60.72
N GLU A 675 -8.90 -31.25 60.67
CA GLU A 675 -8.72 -32.71 60.78
C GLU A 675 -9.17 -33.26 62.16
N LEU A 676 -9.16 -32.44 63.22
CA LEU A 676 -9.30 -32.94 64.60
C LEU A 676 -10.69 -32.72 65.22
N TYR A 677 -11.43 -31.68 64.83
CA TYR A 677 -12.66 -31.28 65.52
C TYR A 677 -13.94 -31.31 64.68
N PHE A 678 -13.89 -30.77 63.46
CA PHE A 678 -15.07 -30.67 62.59
C PHE A 678 -15.14 -31.82 61.59
N GLY A 679 -13.99 -32.45 61.27
CA GLY A 679 -13.94 -33.54 60.29
C GLY A 679 -14.05 -33.04 58.85
N THR A 680 -13.83 -31.75 58.67
CA THR A 680 -13.69 -31.02 57.40
C THR A 680 -12.31 -31.29 56.78
N ASN A 681 -12.13 -30.93 55.51
CA ASN A 681 -10.92 -31.27 54.76
C ASN A 681 -9.97 -30.08 54.63
N PRO A 682 -8.71 -30.15 55.13
CA PRO A 682 -7.74 -29.03 55.20
C PRO A 682 -7.14 -28.53 53.89
N LEU A 683 -7.81 -28.85 52.80
CA LEU A 683 -7.47 -28.44 51.45
C LEU A 683 -8.72 -27.93 50.72
N LEU A 684 -9.87 -27.92 51.38
CA LEU A 684 -11.17 -27.54 50.87
C LEU A 684 -11.86 -26.70 51.94
N ASN A 685 -12.00 -25.42 51.64
CA ASN A 685 -12.67 -24.47 52.50
C ASN A 685 -14.18 -24.72 52.68
N ASP A 686 -14.77 -25.63 51.89
CA ASP A 686 -16.18 -26.03 51.88
C ASP A 686 -16.22 -27.57 51.73
N THR A 687 -16.67 -28.27 52.76
CA THR A 687 -16.55 -29.73 52.85
C THR A 687 -17.71 -30.49 52.17
N ASP A 688 -18.92 -29.94 52.16
CA ASP A 688 -20.09 -30.56 51.51
C ASP A 688 -20.43 -29.99 50.13
N ASP A 689 -19.63 -29.01 49.68
CA ASP A 689 -19.60 -28.45 48.32
C ASP A 689 -20.93 -27.77 47.96
N ASP A 690 -21.49 -27.04 48.92
CA ASP A 690 -22.78 -26.35 48.81
C ASP A 690 -22.64 -24.83 48.54
N GLY A 691 -21.43 -24.28 48.72
CA GLY A 691 -21.09 -22.87 48.50
C GLY A 691 -20.88 -22.05 49.77
N VAL A 692 -21.08 -22.61 50.97
CA VAL A 692 -20.74 -21.96 52.24
C VAL A 692 -19.46 -22.58 52.80
N VAL A 693 -18.48 -21.74 53.15
CA VAL A 693 -17.26 -22.25 53.76
C VAL A 693 -17.50 -22.79 55.17
N ASP A 694 -16.80 -23.87 55.52
CA ASP A 694 -16.98 -24.62 56.78
C ASP A 694 -16.92 -23.69 58.01
N GLY A 695 -16.00 -22.72 58.00
CA GLY A 695 -15.89 -21.69 59.03
C GLY A 695 -17.15 -20.83 59.20
N ILE A 696 -17.87 -20.48 58.13
CA ILE A 696 -19.09 -19.66 58.18
C ILE A 696 -20.26 -20.48 58.72
N GLU A 697 -20.44 -21.71 58.27
CA GLU A 697 -21.53 -22.59 58.70
C GLU A 697 -21.48 -22.84 60.20
N VAL A 698 -20.30 -23.17 60.71
CA VAL A 698 -20.07 -23.49 62.12
C VAL A 698 -20.22 -22.25 63.02
N TYR A 699 -19.67 -21.10 62.61
CA TYR A 699 -19.55 -19.93 63.48
C TYR A 699 -20.61 -18.84 63.25
N VAL A 700 -21.37 -18.87 62.14
CA VAL A 700 -22.30 -17.80 61.75
C VAL A 700 -23.73 -18.32 61.52
N ILE A 701 -23.94 -19.23 60.57
CA ILE A 701 -25.27 -19.61 60.07
C ILE A 701 -25.90 -20.68 60.96
N GLY A 702 -25.11 -21.67 61.36
CA GLY A 702 -25.58 -22.83 62.12
C GLY A 702 -26.25 -23.92 61.29
N SER A 703 -25.97 -23.95 59.97
CA SER A 703 -26.15 -25.13 59.09
C SER A 703 -25.18 -26.25 59.49
N ASP A 704 -25.37 -27.45 58.94
CA ASP A 704 -24.46 -28.59 59.15
C ASP A 704 -23.43 -28.62 57.99
N PRO A 705 -22.12 -28.43 58.23
CA PRO A 705 -21.07 -28.36 57.19
C PRO A 705 -20.76 -29.70 56.50
N LEU A 706 -21.74 -30.59 56.50
CA LEU A 706 -21.71 -31.96 56.00
C LEU A 706 -23.03 -32.32 55.29
N ASP A 707 -23.98 -31.38 55.16
CA ASP A 707 -25.33 -31.55 54.63
C ASP A 707 -25.77 -30.30 53.83
N ASN A 708 -25.87 -30.45 52.51
CA ASN A 708 -25.99 -29.36 51.57
C ASN A 708 -27.41 -28.76 51.38
N ASP A 709 -28.42 -29.28 52.10
CA ASP A 709 -29.82 -28.81 52.12
C ASP A 709 -30.38 -29.13 53.51
N THR A 710 -30.16 -28.21 54.46
CA THR A 710 -30.46 -28.39 55.89
C THR A 710 -31.97 -28.54 56.15
N ASP A 711 -32.84 -28.03 55.27
CA ASP A 711 -34.28 -27.92 55.51
C ASP A 711 -35.22 -28.73 54.57
N ASP A 712 -34.65 -29.41 53.58
CA ASP A 712 -35.29 -30.32 52.62
C ASP A 712 -36.34 -29.65 51.69
N ASP A 713 -36.20 -28.35 51.36
CA ASP A 713 -37.15 -27.67 50.47
C ASP A 713 -36.80 -27.74 48.96
N GLY A 714 -35.60 -28.21 48.66
CA GLY A 714 -35.10 -28.45 47.30
C GLY A 714 -34.13 -27.39 46.79
N MET A 715 -33.77 -26.39 47.62
CA MET A 715 -32.70 -25.42 47.37
C MET A 715 -31.51 -25.71 48.31
N PRO A 716 -30.24 -25.65 47.84
CA PRO A 716 -29.08 -25.83 48.70
C PRO A 716 -28.84 -24.65 49.67
N ASP A 717 -28.31 -24.95 50.86
CA ASP A 717 -28.02 -23.98 51.92
C ASP A 717 -27.16 -22.80 51.41
N GLY A 718 -26.09 -23.10 50.68
CA GLY A 718 -25.25 -22.06 50.08
C GLY A 718 -25.92 -21.22 49.00
N TRP A 719 -26.87 -21.77 48.24
CA TRP A 719 -27.63 -20.98 47.27
C TRP A 719 -28.61 -20.03 47.97
N GLU A 720 -29.29 -20.51 49.01
CA GLU A 720 -30.19 -19.68 49.81
C GLU A 720 -29.44 -18.56 50.54
N TRP A 721 -28.28 -18.88 51.13
CA TRP A 721 -27.44 -17.89 51.81
C TRP A 721 -26.96 -16.79 50.86
N GLN A 722 -26.60 -17.15 49.63
CA GLN A 722 -26.15 -16.20 48.61
C GLN A 722 -27.27 -15.24 48.19
N HIS A 723 -28.52 -15.69 48.19
CA HIS A 723 -29.68 -14.92 47.72
C HIS A 723 -30.50 -14.30 48.87
N ASP A 724 -29.93 -14.22 50.08
CA ASP A 724 -30.59 -13.68 51.28
C ASP A 724 -31.93 -14.39 51.63
N LEU A 725 -32.08 -15.66 51.23
CA LEU A 725 -33.21 -16.53 51.53
C LEU A 725 -33.02 -17.27 52.86
N ASN A 726 -34.02 -18.04 53.28
CA ASN A 726 -34.03 -18.64 54.61
C ASN A 726 -33.49 -20.09 54.64
N VAL A 727 -32.16 -20.21 54.75
CA VAL A 727 -31.34 -21.43 54.89
C VAL A 727 -31.84 -22.52 55.88
N THR A 728 -32.75 -22.18 56.80
CA THR A 728 -33.23 -23.17 57.81
C THR A 728 -34.76 -23.29 57.84
N GLY A 729 -35.48 -22.69 56.89
CA GLY A 729 -36.91 -22.89 56.80
C GLY A 729 -37.54 -22.61 55.42
N SER A 730 -38.06 -23.69 54.83
CA SER A 730 -38.74 -23.83 53.54
C SER A 730 -39.53 -22.63 53.03
N ASP A 731 -39.03 -22.02 51.96
CA ASP A 731 -39.63 -20.89 51.25
C ASP A 731 -39.64 -20.99 49.71
N GLY A 732 -39.17 -22.09 49.11
CA GLY A 732 -39.05 -22.26 47.64
C GLY A 732 -40.30 -22.08 46.76
N ALA A 733 -41.51 -21.91 47.31
CA ALA A 733 -42.74 -21.63 46.55
C ALA A 733 -43.16 -20.14 46.54
N ALA A 734 -42.33 -19.26 47.09
CA ALA A 734 -42.51 -17.81 46.99
C ALA A 734 -42.10 -17.30 45.59
N ASP A 735 -42.57 -16.12 45.22
CA ASP A 735 -42.19 -15.34 44.03
C ASP A 735 -41.86 -13.97 44.60
N SER A 736 -40.58 -13.62 44.56
CA SER A 736 -40.02 -12.59 45.42
C SER A 736 -39.87 -11.22 44.71
N ASP A 737 -39.85 -11.20 43.38
CA ASP A 737 -39.71 -10.00 42.54
C ASP A 737 -40.89 -9.75 41.57
N ASP A 738 -41.92 -10.62 41.58
CA ASP A 738 -43.17 -10.52 40.82
C ASP A 738 -43.00 -10.60 39.28
N ASP A 739 -41.97 -11.31 38.78
CA ASP A 739 -41.72 -11.49 37.33
C ASP A 739 -42.53 -12.65 36.70
N GLY A 740 -43.01 -13.59 37.54
CA GLY A 740 -43.77 -14.77 37.14
C GLY A 740 -43.11 -16.12 37.46
N LEU A 741 -41.86 -16.16 37.92
CA LEU A 741 -41.13 -17.34 38.39
C LEU A 741 -41.20 -17.47 39.93
N SER A 742 -41.02 -18.69 40.46
CA SER A 742 -40.93 -18.93 41.92
C SER A 742 -39.48 -19.15 42.35
N ASN A 743 -39.10 -18.89 43.60
CA ASN A 743 -37.73 -19.06 44.10
C ASN A 743 -37.09 -20.40 43.68
N LEU A 744 -37.86 -21.50 43.71
CA LEU A 744 -37.39 -22.82 43.24
C LEU A 744 -37.28 -22.89 41.71
N ASP A 745 -38.22 -22.31 40.96
CA ASP A 745 -38.12 -22.24 39.49
C ASP A 745 -36.96 -21.34 39.06
N GLU A 746 -36.64 -20.30 39.83
CA GLU A 746 -35.48 -19.43 39.64
C GLU A 746 -34.19 -20.15 39.96
N TYR A 747 -34.13 -20.95 41.04
CA TYR A 747 -33.02 -21.85 41.29
C TYR A 747 -32.79 -22.83 40.11
N LEU A 748 -33.88 -23.36 39.53
CA LEU A 748 -33.81 -24.28 38.38
C LEU A 748 -33.45 -23.58 37.07
N ALA A 749 -33.87 -22.33 36.89
CA ALA A 749 -33.55 -21.48 35.74
C ALA A 749 -32.17 -20.82 35.87
N GLY A 750 -31.63 -20.73 37.09
CA GLY A 750 -30.39 -20.05 37.45
C GLY A 750 -30.52 -18.53 37.62
N THR A 751 -31.75 -18.02 37.72
CA THR A 751 -32.07 -16.58 37.80
C THR A 751 -32.05 -16.07 39.24
N ASN A 752 -32.10 -14.75 39.42
CA ASN A 752 -32.04 -14.12 40.73
C ASN A 752 -33.45 -13.85 41.31
N PRO A 753 -33.82 -14.46 42.46
CA PRO A 753 -35.12 -14.25 43.14
C PRO A 753 -35.48 -12.83 43.54
N HIS A 754 -34.58 -11.88 43.36
CA HIS A 754 -34.80 -10.48 43.70
C HIS A 754 -34.57 -9.53 42.52
N ASP A 755 -34.41 -10.05 41.30
CA ASP A 755 -34.17 -9.26 40.10
C ASP A 755 -34.93 -9.82 38.89
N ASN A 756 -35.91 -9.04 38.43
CA ASN A 756 -36.90 -9.48 37.45
C ASN A 756 -36.38 -9.52 36.00
N ASP A 757 -35.06 -9.40 35.81
CA ASP A 757 -34.28 -9.24 34.57
C ASP A 757 -32.80 -9.49 34.96
N THR A 758 -32.43 -10.76 35.11
CA THR A 758 -31.19 -11.22 35.74
C THR A 758 -29.95 -10.84 34.93
N ASP A 759 -30.02 -10.89 33.60
CA ASP A 759 -28.91 -10.53 32.73
C ASP A 759 -28.88 -9.05 32.32
N GLY A 760 -29.95 -8.31 32.61
CA GLY A 760 -30.06 -6.88 32.43
C GLY A 760 -30.14 -6.45 30.96
N ASP A 761 -30.57 -7.35 30.08
CA ASP A 761 -30.69 -7.09 28.65
C ASP A 761 -31.98 -6.34 28.27
N GLY A 762 -32.89 -6.21 29.24
CA GLY A 762 -34.13 -5.46 29.16
C GLY A 762 -35.36 -6.33 28.91
N MET A 763 -35.21 -7.65 28.87
CA MET A 763 -36.29 -8.63 28.84
C MET A 763 -36.44 -9.28 30.24
N PRO A 764 -37.67 -9.48 30.76
CA PRO A 764 -37.84 -10.15 32.05
C PRO A 764 -37.63 -11.66 31.99
N ASP A 765 -37.00 -12.24 33.01
CA ASP A 765 -36.66 -13.67 33.08
C ASP A 765 -37.88 -14.57 32.83
N GLY A 766 -39.01 -14.29 33.49
CA GLY A 766 -40.26 -15.01 33.28
C GLY A 766 -40.80 -14.95 31.84
N TRP A 767 -40.58 -13.84 31.11
CA TRP A 767 -40.97 -13.72 29.70
C TRP A 767 -40.07 -14.55 28.80
N GLU A 768 -38.76 -14.51 29.03
CA GLU A 768 -37.76 -15.26 28.26
C GLU A 768 -37.96 -16.77 28.41
N VAL A 769 -38.17 -17.24 29.64
CA VAL A 769 -38.47 -18.66 29.91
C VAL A 769 -39.74 -19.11 29.17
N ASP A 770 -40.79 -18.28 29.15
CA ASP A 770 -42.03 -18.56 28.42
C ASP A 770 -41.83 -18.62 26.89
N HIS A 771 -40.87 -17.87 26.35
CA HIS A 771 -40.50 -17.84 24.92
C HIS A 771 -39.31 -18.75 24.59
N SER A 772 -38.84 -19.57 25.54
CA SER A 772 -37.70 -20.49 25.38
C SER A 772 -36.35 -19.81 25.08
N LEU A 773 -36.22 -18.54 25.46
CA LEU A 773 -34.97 -17.78 25.46
C LEU A 773 -34.15 -18.05 26.73
N ASN A 774 -32.96 -17.47 26.82
CA ASN A 774 -32.02 -17.73 27.91
C ASN A 774 -31.90 -16.52 28.87
N PRO A 775 -32.58 -16.54 30.04
CA PRO A 775 -32.62 -15.40 30.98
C PRO A 775 -31.31 -15.09 31.71
N LEU A 776 -30.21 -15.74 31.32
CA LEU A 776 -28.89 -15.63 31.94
C LEU A 776 -27.83 -15.09 30.97
N SER A 777 -28.23 -14.66 29.79
CA SER A 777 -27.33 -14.26 28.74
C SER A 777 -28.04 -13.29 27.84
N ASP A 778 -27.52 -12.05 27.81
CA ASP A 778 -27.90 -11.00 26.85
C ASP A 778 -27.97 -11.56 25.43
N ASP A 779 -29.17 -12.01 25.09
CA ASP A 779 -29.59 -12.54 23.80
C ASP A 779 -30.56 -11.55 23.14
N SER A 780 -30.75 -10.37 23.75
CA SER A 780 -31.43 -9.20 23.21
C SER A 780 -31.10 -8.86 21.76
N ALA A 781 -29.88 -9.19 21.31
CA ALA A 781 -29.35 -8.95 19.97
C ALA A 781 -29.39 -10.17 19.03
N ASP A 782 -29.77 -11.34 19.53
CA ASP A 782 -29.98 -12.55 18.72
C ASP A 782 -31.29 -12.43 17.95
N ASP A 783 -31.35 -13.15 16.81
CA ASP A 783 -32.46 -13.17 15.85
C ASP A 783 -32.71 -14.65 15.52
N GLY A 784 -33.56 -15.27 16.34
CA GLY A 784 -33.74 -16.73 16.41
C GLY A 784 -34.33 -17.31 15.13
N ASP A 785 -35.33 -16.64 14.58
CA ASP A 785 -36.06 -17.04 13.38
C ASP A 785 -35.51 -16.44 12.08
N ARG A 786 -34.57 -15.48 12.17
CA ARG A 786 -33.81 -14.87 11.08
C ARG A 786 -34.64 -13.99 10.16
N ASP A 787 -35.59 -13.28 10.73
CA ASP A 787 -36.45 -12.36 10.00
C ASP A 787 -35.90 -10.93 9.94
N GLY A 788 -34.88 -10.63 10.76
CA GLY A 788 -34.22 -9.33 10.84
C GLY A 788 -34.52 -8.51 12.09
N LEU A 789 -35.42 -8.96 12.97
CA LEU A 789 -35.61 -8.40 14.31
C LEU A 789 -34.77 -9.16 15.35
N THR A 790 -34.27 -8.43 16.33
CA THR A 790 -33.64 -9.05 17.49
C THR A 790 -34.66 -9.36 18.58
N ASN A 791 -34.39 -10.31 19.47
CA ASN A 791 -35.28 -10.70 20.57
C ASN A 791 -35.85 -9.48 21.35
N LEU A 792 -35.00 -8.49 21.65
CA LEU A 792 -35.43 -7.26 22.33
C LEU A 792 -36.33 -6.37 21.45
N GLN A 793 -36.07 -6.30 20.15
CA GLN A 793 -36.96 -5.58 19.23
C GLN A 793 -38.32 -6.25 19.18
N GLU A 794 -38.35 -7.58 19.17
CA GLU A 794 -39.58 -8.36 19.17
C GLU A 794 -40.37 -8.23 20.47
N PHE A 795 -39.69 -8.26 21.62
CA PHE A 795 -40.32 -7.94 22.91
C PHE A 795 -40.99 -6.55 22.90
N ASN A 796 -40.34 -5.55 22.29
CA ASN A 796 -40.85 -4.18 22.21
C ASN A 796 -42.01 -4.02 21.21
N VAL A 797 -42.00 -4.77 20.10
CA VAL A 797 -43.04 -4.71 19.04
C VAL A 797 -44.20 -5.66 19.37
N GLY A 798 -43.95 -6.72 20.14
CA GLY A 798 -44.91 -7.75 20.53
C GLY A 798 -45.01 -8.92 19.55
N THR A 799 -43.96 -9.14 18.75
CA THR A 799 -43.81 -10.31 17.84
C THR A 799 -43.17 -11.48 18.60
N ASN A 800 -42.99 -12.62 17.94
CA ASN A 800 -42.52 -13.85 18.58
C ASN A 800 -41.12 -14.24 18.06
N PRO A 801 -40.08 -14.30 18.93
CA PRO A 801 -38.67 -14.52 18.56
C PRO A 801 -38.30 -15.84 17.90
N GLU A 802 -39.27 -16.74 17.81
CA GLU A 802 -39.13 -18.04 17.16
C GLU A 802 -40.06 -18.19 15.95
N ASN A 803 -40.67 -17.10 15.47
CA ASN A 803 -41.61 -17.11 14.37
C ASN A 803 -41.54 -15.85 13.49
N ALA A 804 -40.78 -15.99 12.40
CA ALA A 804 -40.44 -14.95 11.43
C ALA A 804 -41.61 -14.23 10.72
N ASP A 805 -42.85 -14.63 10.96
CA ASP A 805 -44.08 -14.08 10.35
C ASP A 805 -45.21 -14.26 11.36
N SER A 806 -45.32 -13.31 12.28
CA SER A 806 -46.21 -13.33 13.44
C SER A 806 -47.69 -13.32 13.07
N ASP A 807 -48.06 -12.70 11.95
CA ASP A 807 -49.44 -12.59 11.50
C ASP A 807 -49.83 -13.54 10.35
N SER A 808 -48.84 -14.24 9.79
CA SER A 808 -48.94 -15.25 8.73
C SER A 808 -49.45 -14.71 7.39
N ASP A 809 -49.08 -13.48 7.01
CA ASP A 809 -49.46 -12.89 5.73
C ASP A 809 -48.48 -13.14 4.58
N GLY A 810 -47.31 -13.70 4.90
CA GLY A 810 -46.27 -14.08 3.94
C GLY A 810 -45.12 -13.09 3.81
N MET A 811 -45.11 -12.02 4.61
CA MET A 811 -44.00 -11.09 4.77
C MET A 811 -43.34 -11.32 6.15
N PRO A 812 -42.00 -11.27 6.27
CA PRO A 812 -41.36 -11.43 7.57
C PRO A 812 -41.46 -10.19 8.46
N ASP A 813 -41.59 -10.35 9.80
CA ASP A 813 -41.84 -9.23 10.72
C ASP A 813 -40.72 -8.17 10.61
N GLY A 814 -39.46 -8.60 10.52
CA GLY A 814 -38.31 -7.71 10.32
C GLY A 814 -38.35 -6.92 9.01
N TRP A 815 -38.78 -7.54 7.91
CA TRP A 815 -38.93 -6.83 6.63
C TRP A 815 -40.06 -5.80 6.70
N GLU A 816 -41.17 -6.14 7.36
CA GLU A 816 -42.30 -5.23 7.55
C GLU A 816 -41.91 -4.03 8.39
N VAL A 817 -41.21 -4.23 9.50
CA VAL A 817 -40.72 -3.14 10.37
C VAL A 817 -39.78 -2.21 9.60
N ASP A 818 -38.82 -2.74 8.84
CA ASP A 818 -37.86 -1.95 8.05
C ASP A 818 -38.54 -1.12 6.95
N ASN A 819 -39.62 -1.66 6.36
CA ASN A 819 -40.41 -0.97 5.34
C ASN A 819 -41.59 -0.19 5.93
N GLY A 820 -41.73 -0.13 7.25
CA GLY A 820 -42.76 0.62 7.98
C GLY A 820 -44.18 0.12 7.73
N LEU A 821 -44.37 -1.20 7.67
CA LEU A 821 -45.63 -1.95 7.71
C LEU A 821 -45.89 -2.45 9.15
N ASP A 822 -47.02 -3.13 9.38
CA ASP A 822 -47.45 -3.60 10.71
C ASP A 822 -47.36 -5.12 10.84
N PRO A 823 -46.33 -5.67 11.54
CA PRO A 823 -46.06 -7.12 11.60
C PRO A 823 -47.09 -7.93 12.40
N LEU A 824 -48.09 -7.26 12.97
CA LEU A 824 -49.17 -7.90 13.72
C LEU A 824 -50.51 -7.87 12.96
N THR A 825 -50.54 -7.34 11.74
CA THR A 825 -51.75 -7.14 10.94
C THR A 825 -51.56 -7.41 9.45
N ASN A 826 -52.19 -8.49 8.96
CA ASN A 826 -52.12 -8.89 7.56
C ASN A 826 -52.45 -7.75 6.58
N ASP A 827 -51.40 -7.17 6.00
CA ASP A 827 -51.47 -6.02 5.10
C ASP A 827 -50.85 -6.28 3.73
N ALA A 828 -50.35 -7.50 3.48
CA ALA A 828 -49.80 -8.01 2.21
C ALA A 828 -50.49 -7.55 0.91
N SER A 829 -51.82 -7.36 0.93
CA SER A 829 -52.60 -6.92 -0.25
C SER A 829 -52.68 -5.39 -0.44
N GLY A 830 -52.03 -4.62 0.43
CA GLY A 830 -51.87 -3.17 0.33
C GLY A 830 -50.92 -2.78 -0.80
N ASP A 831 -50.94 -1.50 -1.15
CA ASP A 831 -50.09 -0.84 -2.15
C ASP A 831 -49.78 0.54 -1.55
N LYS A 832 -48.58 0.68 -1.00
CA LYS A 832 -48.24 1.76 -0.06
C LYS A 832 -47.83 3.04 -0.78
N ASP A 833 -47.17 2.98 -1.93
CA ASP A 833 -46.77 4.14 -2.71
C ASP A 833 -47.68 4.44 -3.92
N GLY A 834 -48.54 3.50 -4.32
CA GLY A 834 -49.58 3.67 -5.32
C GLY A 834 -49.10 3.47 -6.76
N ASP A 835 -48.02 2.71 -6.99
CA ASP A 835 -47.47 2.43 -8.32
C ASP A 835 -48.18 1.26 -9.05
N GLY A 836 -48.93 0.45 -8.30
CA GLY A 836 -49.69 -0.70 -8.80
C GLY A 836 -49.15 -2.07 -8.35
N LEU A 837 -47.99 -2.12 -7.68
CA LEU A 837 -47.41 -3.31 -7.06
C LEU A 837 -47.86 -3.40 -5.59
N SER A 838 -48.21 -4.60 -5.11
CA SER A 838 -48.65 -4.78 -3.71
C SER A 838 -47.47 -5.06 -2.78
N ASN A 839 -47.58 -4.75 -1.48
CA ASN A 839 -46.53 -4.98 -0.46
C ASN A 839 -45.84 -6.36 -0.59
N VAL A 840 -46.63 -7.44 -0.71
CA VAL A 840 -46.08 -8.81 -0.85
C VAL A 840 -45.38 -9.06 -2.18
N ASN A 841 -45.81 -8.38 -3.25
CA ASN A 841 -45.16 -8.47 -4.55
C ASN A 841 -43.87 -7.65 -4.54
N GLU A 842 -43.86 -6.48 -3.90
CA GLU A 842 -42.66 -5.67 -3.70
C GLU A 842 -41.60 -6.44 -2.92
N TYR A 843 -42.00 -7.13 -1.85
CA TYR A 843 -41.12 -8.08 -1.14
C TYR A 843 -40.54 -9.15 -2.08
N SER A 844 -41.37 -9.71 -2.97
CA SER A 844 -40.96 -10.80 -3.87
C SER A 844 -40.05 -10.34 -5.02
N GLU A 845 -40.24 -9.12 -5.51
CA GLU A 845 -39.45 -8.52 -6.60
C GLU A 845 -38.24 -7.74 -6.07
N GLY A 846 -38.17 -7.49 -4.75
CA GLY A 846 -37.04 -6.80 -4.10
C GLY A 846 -37.09 -5.29 -4.24
N THR A 847 -38.26 -4.74 -4.58
CA THR A 847 -38.49 -3.30 -4.73
C THR A 847 -38.84 -2.65 -3.39
N ASN A 848 -38.90 -1.31 -3.34
CA ASN A 848 -39.17 -0.57 -2.11
C ASN A 848 -40.65 -0.18 -2.00
N PRO A 849 -41.41 -0.67 -0.99
CA PRO A 849 -42.83 -0.34 -0.75
C PRO A 849 -43.19 1.13 -0.56
N SER A 850 -42.21 2.01 -0.53
CA SER A 850 -42.39 3.45 -0.38
C SER A 850 -41.83 4.25 -1.56
N SER A 851 -41.39 3.58 -2.64
CA SER A 851 -40.80 4.20 -3.83
C SER A 851 -41.39 3.60 -5.10
N ALA A 852 -42.25 4.38 -5.76
CA ALA A 852 -42.94 3.98 -6.99
C ALA A 852 -42.03 3.78 -8.22
N ASP A 853 -40.71 3.81 -8.06
CA ASP A 853 -39.63 3.74 -9.06
C ASP A 853 -38.35 3.51 -8.24
N THR A 854 -37.90 2.26 -8.14
CA THR A 854 -36.83 1.81 -7.24
C THR A 854 -35.44 2.08 -7.81
N ASP A 855 -35.26 1.98 -9.13
CA ASP A 855 -33.96 2.14 -9.78
C ASP A 855 -33.70 3.55 -10.36
N GLU A 856 -34.70 4.43 -10.27
CA GLU A 856 -34.71 5.83 -10.69
C GLU A 856 -34.51 6.05 -12.20
N ASP A 857 -34.89 5.09 -13.04
CA ASP A 857 -34.75 5.19 -14.50
C ASP A 857 -35.91 5.94 -15.19
N GLY A 858 -36.99 6.17 -14.43
CA GLY A 858 -38.17 6.92 -14.84
C GLY A 858 -39.39 6.07 -15.22
N MET A 859 -39.30 4.74 -15.09
CA MET A 859 -40.40 3.79 -15.19
C MET A 859 -40.82 3.30 -13.79
N PRO A 860 -42.12 3.14 -13.50
CA PRO A 860 -42.55 2.60 -12.20
C PRO A 860 -42.37 1.09 -12.09
N ASP A 861 -41.97 0.59 -10.92
CA ASP A 861 -41.74 -0.84 -10.65
C ASP A 861 -42.94 -1.69 -11.05
N GLY A 862 -44.15 -1.29 -10.64
CA GLY A 862 -45.39 -1.97 -10.99
C GLY A 862 -45.64 -2.06 -12.51
N TRP A 863 -45.20 -1.07 -13.30
CA TRP A 863 -45.31 -1.10 -14.75
C TRP A 863 -44.26 -2.01 -15.38
N GLU A 864 -43.02 -1.96 -14.90
CA GLU A 864 -41.92 -2.78 -15.41
C GLU A 864 -42.18 -4.27 -15.21
N VAL A 865 -42.63 -4.65 -14.01
CA VAL A 865 -43.01 -6.04 -13.70
C VAL A 865 -44.14 -6.53 -14.60
N ASP A 866 -45.17 -5.71 -14.83
CA ASP A 866 -46.30 -6.04 -15.71
C ASP A 866 -45.88 -6.22 -17.18
N ASN A 867 -44.80 -5.55 -17.62
CA ASN A 867 -44.25 -5.64 -18.98
C ASN A 867 -43.02 -6.56 -19.09
N GLY A 868 -42.61 -7.22 -17.99
CA GLY A 868 -41.52 -8.20 -17.98
C GLY A 868 -40.12 -7.59 -18.09
N LEU A 869 -39.96 -6.34 -17.68
CA LEU A 869 -38.68 -5.64 -17.50
C LEU A 869 -38.13 -5.86 -16.07
N ASP A 870 -36.90 -5.41 -15.80
CA ASP A 870 -36.23 -5.57 -14.51
C ASP A 870 -36.33 -4.30 -13.66
N PRO A 871 -37.22 -4.23 -12.64
CA PRO A 871 -37.48 -3.01 -11.85
C PRO A 871 -36.31 -2.59 -10.92
N LEU A 872 -35.16 -3.26 -11.04
CA LEU A 872 -33.96 -3.02 -10.23
C LEU A 872 -32.76 -2.53 -11.06
N ALA A 873 -32.94 -2.29 -12.36
CA ALA A 873 -31.85 -1.96 -13.27
C ALA A 873 -32.27 -0.97 -14.36
N ASP A 874 -31.63 0.21 -14.37
CA ASP A 874 -31.78 1.26 -15.39
C ASP A 874 -31.61 0.70 -16.82
N ASP A 875 -32.74 0.27 -17.38
CA ASP A 875 -32.89 -0.37 -18.68
C ASP A 875 -33.75 0.48 -19.63
N ALA A 876 -34.14 1.69 -19.20
CA ALA A 876 -34.82 2.73 -19.98
C ALA A 876 -34.32 2.95 -21.42
N ASP A 877 -33.01 2.77 -21.67
CA ASP A 877 -32.34 2.93 -22.97
C ASP A 877 -32.21 1.62 -23.77
N GLU A 878 -32.64 0.47 -23.24
CA GLU A 878 -32.69 -0.82 -23.93
C GLU A 878 -33.86 -0.91 -24.92
N ASP A 879 -33.75 -1.85 -25.87
CA ASP A 879 -34.70 -2.09 -26.98
C ASP A 879 -34.81 -3.62 -27.17
N PRO A 880 -35.61 -4.31 -26.34
CA PRO A 880 -35.65 -5.77 -26.27
C PRO A 880 -36.17 -6.43 -27.55
N ASP A 881 -37.13 -5.81 -28.22
CA ASP A 881 -37.75 -6.33 -29.44
C ASP A 881 -37.08 -5.88 -30.75
N ASN A 882 -36.14 -4.94 -30.66
CA ASN A 882 -35.29 -4.42 -31.74
C ASN A 882 -36.07 -3.65 -32.82
N ASP A 883 -37.10 -2.92 -32.44
CA ASP A 883 -37.92 -2.10 -33.32
C ASP A 883 -37.42 -0.64 -33.44
N HIS A 884 -36.38 -0.29 -32.66
CA HIS A 884 -35.75 1.02 -32.53
C HIS A 884 -36.44 2.03 -31.62
N LEU A 885 -37.44 1.64 -30.84
CA LEU A 885 -38.02 2.35 -29.70
C LEU A 885 -37.38 1.79 -28.41
N THR A 886 -37.09 2.64 -27.41
CA THR A 886 -36.51 2.15 -26.15
C THR A 886 -37.58 2.00 -25.08
N ASN A 887 -37.37 1.15 -24.08
CA ASN A 887 -38.31 0.88 -22.97
C ASN A 887 -38.98 2.14 -22.43
N LEU A 888 -38.20 3.20 -22.14
CA LEU A 888 -38.73 4.46 -21.63
C LEU A 888 -39.65 5.17 -22.62
N TYR A 889 -39.34 5.15 -23.92
CA TYR A 889 -40.22 5.70 -24.94
C TYR A 889 -41.47 4.83 -25.12
N GLU A 890 -41.37 3.53 -24.93
CA GLU A 890 -42.50 2.62 -24.98
C GLU A 890 -43.46 2.85 -23.82
N TYR A 891 -42.95 3.05 -22.60
CA TYR A 891 -43.74 3.51 -21.46
C TYR A 891 -44.51 4.81 -21.78
N PHE A 892 -43.85 5.81 -22.38
CA PHE A 892 -44.51 7.06 -22.75
C PHE A 892 -45.52 6.95 -23.89
N ASN A 893 -45.36 5.99 -24.80
CA ASN A 893 -46.29 5.76 -25.92
C ASN A 893 -47.31 4.64 -25.65
N SER A 894 -47.20 3.94 -24.51
CA SER A 894 -48.04 2.80 -24.11
C SER A 894 -47.99 1.61 -25.10
N THR A 895 -46.84 1.39 -25.74
CA THR A 895 -46.53 0.21 -26.56
C THR A 895 -45.96 -0.92 -25.69
N ASP A 896 -45.90 -2.14 -26.23
CA ASP A 896 -45.38 -3.32 -25.51
C ASP A 896 -43.88 -3.50 -25.81
N PRO A 897 -42.98 -3.34 -24.80
CA PRO A 897 -41.51 -3.39 -24.98
C PRO A 897 -40.92 -4.73 -25.42
N THR A 898 -41.78 -5.73 -25.58
CA THR A 898 -41.40 -7.05 -26.06
C THR A 898 -42.04 -7.38 -27.41
N ASN A 899 -42.77 -6.44 -28.02
CA ASN A 899 -43.49 -6.63 -29.26
C ASN A 899 -43.33 -5.46 -30.24
N SER A 900 -42.46 -5.66 -31.22
CA SER A 900 -42.03 -4.66 -32.21
C SER A 900 -43.11 -4.06 -33.13
N ASP A 901 -44.36 -4.49 -33.00
CA ASP A 901 -45.54 -4.12 -33.81
C ASP A 901 -46.77 -4.36 -32.92
N THR A 902 -47.08 -3.38 -32.05
CA THR A 902 -48.07 -3.52 -30.97
C THR A 902 -49.49 -3.71 -31.50
N ASP A 903 -49.87 -3.02 -32.57
CA ASP A 903 -51.20 -3.12 -33.17
C ASP A 903 -51.33 -4.19 -34.27
N GLY A 904 -50.20 -4.74 -34.72
CA GLY A 904 -50.12 -5.88 -35.64
C GLY A 904 -50.46 -5.54 -37.08
N ASP A 905 -50.28 -4.29 -37.50
CA ASP A 905 -50.65 -3.80 -38.82
C ASP A 905 -49.57 -4.02 -39.90
N GLY A 906 -48.36 -4.37 -39.45
CA GLY A 906 -47.18 -4.64 -40.26
C GLY A 906 -46.19 -3.48 -40.39
N LEU A 907 -46.39 -2.37 -39.68
CA LEU A 907 -45.43 -1.30 -39.42
C LEU A 907 -44.87 -1.47 -37.99
N LEU A 908 -43.59 -1.13 -37.76
CA LEU A 908 -42.98 -1.30 -36.43
C LEU A 908 -43.24 -0.06 -35.58
N ASP A 909 -43.48 -0.20 -34.27
CA ASP A 909 -43.83 0.93 -33.39
C ASP A 909 -42.77 2.04 -33.44
N GLY A 910 -41.50 1.68 -33.45
CA GLY A 910 -40.38 2.60 -33.64
C GLY A 910 -40.40 3.35 -34.98
N ASP A 911 -40.77 2.69 -36.08
CA ASP A 911 -40.94 3.33 -37.40
C ASP A 911 -42.16 4.26 -37.41
N GLU A 912 -43.24 3.87 -36.74
CA GLU A 912 -44.45 4.69 -36.60
C GLU A 912 -44.17 5.98 -35.84
N VAL A 913 -43.55 5.88 -34.67
CA VAL A 913 -43.24 7.03 -33.82
C VAL A 913 -42.17 7.93 -34.47
N GLN A 914 -41.14 7.36 -35.08
CA GLN A 914 -39.95 8.11 -35.51
C GLN A 914 -39.93 8.49 -36.99
N ALA A 915 -40.52 7.69 -37.88
CA ALA A 915 -40.42 7.88 -39.33
C ALA A 915 -41.73 8.38 -39.97
N TYR A 916 -42.89 7.87 -39.55
CA TYR A 916 -44.17 8.13 -40.24
C TYR A 916 -45.14 9.02 -39.45
N GLY A 917 -45.06 9.03 -38.12
CA GLY A 917 -45.92 9.82 -37.24
C GLY A 917 -47.34 9.29 -37.09
N THR A 918 -47.53 7.97 -37.30
CA THR A 918 -48.78 7.22 -37.07
C THR A 918 -48.92 6.85 -35.58
N ASP A 919 -50.09 6.36 -35.17
CA ASP A 919 -50.36 5.95 -33.78
C ASP A 919 -50.10 4.44 -33.64
N PRO A 920 -49.04 3.99 -32.93
CA PRO A 920 -48.63 2.59 -32.88
C PRO A 920 -49.60 1.64 -32.15
N LEU A 921 -50.69 2.19 -31.62
CA LEU A 921 -51.76 1.43 -30.99
C LEU A 921 -53.00 1.29 -31.91
N VAL A 922 -52.94 1.83 -33.12
CA VAL A 922 -54.07 1.95 -34.04
C VAL A 922 -53.66 1.58 -35.46
N SER A 923 -54.04 0.37 -35.84
CA SER A 923 -53.69 -0.26 -37.12
C SER A 923 -54.20 0.45 -38.40
N ASP A 924 -54.81 1.62 -38.31
CA ASP A 924 -55.40 2.42 -39.40
C ASP A 924 -55.57 3.83 -38.83
N THR A 925 -54.49 4.62 -38.84
CA THR A 925 -54.41 5.90 -38.14
C THR A 925 -55.41 6.92 -38.67
N ASP A 926 -55.64 6.93 -39.99
CA ASP A 926 -56.49 7.93 -40.64
C ASP A 926 -57.95 7.48 -40.87
N GLY A 927 -58.23 6.19 -40.66
CA GLY A 927 -59.55 5.58 -40.68
C GLY A 927 -60.13 5.35 -42.08
N ASP A 928 -59.28 5.22 -43.10
CA ASP A 928 -59.70 5.01 -44.49
C ASP A 928 -59.94 3.55 -44.87
N THR A 929 -59.64 2.62 -43.96
CA THR A 929 -59.73 1.15 -44.06
C THR A 929 -58.53 0.41 -44.65
N LEU A 930 -57.47 1.11 -45.06
CA LEU A 930 -56.13 0.54 -45.19
C LEU A 930 -55.41 0.65 -43.85
N SER A 931 -54.54 -0.31 -43.56
CA SER A 931 -53.63 -0.16 -42.42
C SER A 931 -52.43 0.68 -42.79
N ASP A 932 -51.81 1.33 -41.82
CA ASP A 932 -50.66 2.20 -42.03
C ASP A 932 -49.53 1.42 -42.74
N GLY A 933 -49.25 0.19 -42.29
CA GLY A 933 -48.33 -0.73 -42.95
C GLY A 933 -48.71 -1.07 -44.41
N GLN A 934 -50.01 -1.19 -44.73
CA GLN A 934 -50.47 -1.41 -46.11
C GLN A 934 -50.31 -0.18 -47.00
N GLU A 935 -50.53 1.00 -46.44
CA GLU A 935 -50.41 2.26 -47.16
C GLU A 935 -48.96 2.55 -47.55
N ILE A 936 -48.03 2.34 -46.62
CA ILE A 936 -46.59 2.42 -46.92
C ILE A 936 -46.20 1.45 -48.04
N ALA A 937 -46.76 0.24 -48.05
CA ALA A 937 -46.52 -0.75 -49.09
C ALA A 937 -47.12 -0.36 -50.46
N LEU A 938 -48.25 0.36 -50.47
CA LEU A 938 -48.92 0.88 -51.67
C LEU A 938 -48.35 2.23 -52.15
N GLY A 939 -47.57 2.91 -51.31
CA GLY A 939 -47.01 4.22 -51.55
C GLY A 939 -48.01 5.36 -51.35
N THR A 940 -49.07 5.12 -50.57
CA THR A 940 -50.03 6.13 -50.08
C THR A 940 -49.54 6.71 -48.74
N ASN A 941 -50.22 7.73 -48.22
CA ASN A 941 -49.82 8.45 -47.02
C ASN A 941 -50.73 8.06 -45.84
N PRO A 942 -50.22 7.37 -44.81
CA PRO A 942 -51.02 6.80 -43.73
C PRO A 942 -51.66 7.81 -42.76
N LEU A 943 -51.49 9.09 -43.02
CA LEU A 943 -52.09 10.17 -42.25
C LEU A 943 -53.22 10.88 -43.02
N LEU A 944 -53.55 10.42 -44.23
CA LEU A 944 -54.49 11.07 -45.14
C LEU A 944 -55.38 10.05 -45.86
N PRO A 945 -56.71 10.04 -45.59
CA PRO A 945 -57.61 9.05 -46.17
C PRO A 945 -57.77 9.06 -47.69
N ASP A 946 -57.13 9.99 -48.40
CA ASP A 946 -57.13 10.21 -49.85
C ASP A 946 -55.81 10.90 -50.19
N THR A 947 -54.81 10.12 -50.61
CA THR A 947 -53.43 10.59 -50.81
C THR A 947 -53.30 11.59 -51.95
N ASP A 948 -54.04 11.40 -53.04
CA ASP A 948 -53.91 12.22 -54.25
C ASP A 948 -54.96 13.34 -54.39
N GLY A 949 -55.94 13.34 -53.49
CA GLY A 949 -56.95 14.38 -53.34
C GLY A 949 -57.96 14.43 -54.48
N ASP A 950 -58.23 13.31 -55.16
CA ASP A 950 -59.23 13.25 -56.22
C ASP A 950 -60.67 12.99 -55.74
N GLY A 951 -60.83 12.75 -54.44
CA GLY A 951 -62.11 12.62 -53.73
C GLY A 951 -62.54 11.17 -53.49
N THR A 952 -61.62 10.21 -53.65
CA THR A 952 -61.84 8.78 -53.44
C THR A 952 -60.80 8.27 -52.45
N ASN A 953 -61.22 7.58 -51.38
CA ASN A 953 -60.25 7.07 -50.41
C ASN A 953 -59.31 6.03 -51.02
N ASP A 954 -58.10 5.91 -50.47
CA ASP A 954 -57.03 5.08 -51.03
C ASP A 954 -57.41 3.60 -51.05
N ALA A 955 -58.13 3.12 -50.04
CA ALA A 955 -58.70 1.77 -50.00
C ALA A 955 -59.62 1.43 -51.19
N ALA A 956 -60.30 2.45 -51.74
CA ALA A 956 -61.32 2.32 -52.77
C ALA A 956 -60.87 2.79 -54.16
N ASP A 957 -59.71 3.45 -54.26
CA ASP A 957 -59.18 3.99 -55.50
C ASP A 957 -58.28 2.96 -56.22
N PRO A 958 -58.58 2.57 -57.48
CA PRO A 958 -57.67 1.76 -58.28
C PRO A 958 -56.36 2.47 -58.69
N LEU A 959 -56.22 3.79 -58.49
CA LEU A 959 -55.03 4.59 -58.78
C LEU A 959 -54.71 5.62 -57.66
N PRO A 960 -54.52 5.18 -56.40
CA PRO A 960 -54.55 6.03 -55.19
C PRO A 960 -53.37 7.01 -55.04
N THR A 961 -52.45 7.04 -56.01
CA THR A 961 -51.27 7.93 -56.02
C THR A 961 -51.24 8.84 -57.24
N MET A 962 -52.30 8.85 -58.04
CA MET A 962 -52.39 9.61 -59.28
C MET A 962 -53.76 10.26 -59.45
N ASN A 963 -53.83 11.54 -59.10
CA ASN A 963 -55.06 12.33 -59.21
C ASN A 963 -55.65 12.23 -60.62
N ASN A 964 -56.70 11.42 -60.77
CA ASN A 964 -57.19 10.98 -62.07
C ASN A 964 -58.54 11.60 -62.44
N MET A 965 -58.93 12.67 -61.73
CA MET A 965 -60.04 13.52 -62.13
C MET A 965 -59.96 13.83 -63.64
N VAL A 966 -60.97 13.36 -64.38
CA VAL A 966 -61.33 13.62 -65.79
C VAL A 966 -60.98 12.51 -66.79
N VAL A 967 -61.89 11.53 -66.96
CA VAL A 967 -62.48 11.21 -68.29
C VAL A 967 -63.93 10.67 -68.16
N ALA A 968 -64.93 11.56 -68.25
CA ALA A 968 -66.26 11.22 -68.77
C ALA A 968 -66.95 12.46 -69.37
N GLY A 969 -66.89 12.62 -70.70
CA GLY A 969 -67.69 13.65 -71.38
C GLY A 969 -67.17 14.07 -72.76
N SER A 970 -67.64 13.39 -73.80
CA SER A 970 -67.42 13.67 -75.22
C SER A 970 -67.78 15.10 -75.68
N GLY A 971 -66.97 15.71 -76.57
CA GLY A 971 -67.51 16.52 -77.67
C GLY A 971 -66.75 17.78 -78.12
N VAL A 972 -65.85 17.61 -79.10
CA VAL A 972 -65.49 18.54 -80.19
C VAL A 972 -64.86 19.92 -79.86
N GLY A 973 -63.61 20.10 -80.32
CA GLY A 973 -63.16 21.39 -80.88
C GLY A 973 -61.73 21.86 -80.56
N VAL A 974 -60.94 21.97 -81.64
CA VAL A 974 -59.78 22.90 -81.84
C VAL A 974 -58.36 22.42 -81.45
N VAL A 975 -57.68 21.87 -82.48
CA VAL A 975 -56.32 22.17 -83.00
C VAL A 975 -55.17 22.55 -82.03
N ALA A 976 -54.28 21.56 -81.85
CA ALA A 976 -52.81 21.54 -82.01
C ALA A 976 -51.88 22.45 -81.17
N ILE A 977 -50.89 21.87 -80.46
CA ILE A 977 -49.48 21.64 -80.90
C ILE A 977 -48.62 21.08 -79.75
N VAL A 978 -47.96 19.93 -80.03
CA VAL A 978 -46.60 19.43 -79.64
C VAL A 978 -46.33 19.24 -78.13
N VAL A 979 -45.83 18.10 -77.65
CA VAL A 979 -44.39 17.73 -77.60
C VAL A 979 -44.22 16.30 -77.02
N VAL A 980 -43.53 15.44 -77.79
CA VAL A 980 -42.50 14.43 -77.41
C VAL A 980 -42.91 13.14 -76.66
N ALA A 981 -43.11 12.06 -77.45
CA ALA A 981 -42.20 10.91 -77.68
C ALA A 981 -41.24 10.47 -76.53
N PHE A 982 -40.95 9.20 -76.24
CA PHE A 982 -41.07 7.96 -77.00
C PHE A 982 -40.84 6.75 -76.09
N VAL A 983 -41.28 5.60 -76.58
CA VAL A 983 -41.38 4.27 -75.97
C VAL A 983 -40.16 3.40 -76.31
N MET A 984 -39.74 2.57 -75.33
CA MET A 984 -39.05 1.27 -75.39
C MET A 984 -37.66 1.11 -76.06
N TYR A 985 -36.74 0.40 -75.36
CA TYR A 985 -36.43 -1.01 -75.72
C TYR A 985 -35.62 -1.78 -74.65
N ARG A 986 -36.06 -3.02 -74.43
CA ARG A 986 -35.47 -4.28 -73.89
C ARG A 986 -33.97 -4.38 -73.56
N ARG A 987 -33.66 -5.25 -72.59
CA ARG A 987 -32.41 -6.03 -72.50
C ARG A 987 -32.47 -7.35 -73.30
N ARG A 988 -31.38 -7.65 -74.01
CA ARG A 988 -30.83 -9.02 -74.17
C ARG A 988 -29.29 -8.95 -74.07
N SER A 989 -28.78 -9.65 -73.05
CA SER A 989 -27.47 -10.31 -72.91
C SER A 989 -26.16 -9.64 -73.42
N ALA A 990 -25.30 -9.36 -72.43
CA ALA A 990 -23.84 -9.59 -72.37
C ALA A 990 -22.95 -9.09 -73.51
N GLY A 991 -22.18 -8.05 -73.18
CA GLY A 991 -21.05 -7.45 -73.87
C GLY A 991 -20.56 -6.27 -73.05
#